data_AF-A0AAW2E6F2-F1
#
_entry.id   AF-A0AAW2E6F2-F1
#
_cell.length_a   1.000
_cell.length_b   1.000
_cell.length_c   1.000
_cell.angle_alpha   90.00
_cell.angle_beta   90.00
_cell.angle_gamma   90.00
#
_symmetry.space_group_name_H-M   'P 1'
#
loop_
_entity.id
_entity.type
_entity.pdbx_description
1 polymer ?
#
loop_
_entity_poly.entity_id
_entity_poly.type
_entity_poly.pdbx_seq_one_letter_code
_entity_poly.pdbx_strand_id
1 'polypeptide(L)'
;MMTSNIDVILSELGWQDGFRIPVADEENKRLEEEVARKTKQKITLNTKLESLQERMKMIQKHTRDLVIRHDFNQNLLTEHSVQLETEDHLYRLSGNNESSLCQEMRQFEKEWTDVNHRVSIMEKELLTMTKKLVEAKQMVQFDEDSLHKWEDMLSQKEEDNQLIEDYMKQDTQKYKELEQKRQKLSMEFESYRQAIIKTVGEVQEVEIVLDRTAKLYMEALNERKQMITQWTQSVNVLRQRNNDIQNSLKEIETLQEIGREKKNNLEEVEQFLEDQIINNKQLEELIKRSEKELSTLEEKYRKITEAIGIYDIELYTQNKLMRNLARRTQQIRANTKLKKIEIENKHIKVDDCKKRINDLSLTLEEIQSQKLNVEERTKRLEKMIEHDEKRKSIIIKESNRLQGAILRTTKKIVELENERKILQMEIQSEHKKVDVLNTLLTKENKLFEEKKEDLYQIDFTLQKYEMKLERVRGHEPDKNETEKKQTRIEELQAVLNEKTATSKLLQSQLVSLEHDMRKVYNSLSSENHELVRLRSKKQDLLLLIDGGEKRLKIAQSQNEERQVEENIMRLRVLQLEGMISNMSDKVYDLEKYRLNLDAALKERVTEITVQTEALVIQKRIADNECSELRTAITERRSRIRQLQARYDSGVATMGSTPDGAPMSTAYLKIQSAQERYMLREQGDKLDDAIKRTEQEIRSMENTLRVVNVCNDKYRDSISTVDQDGPEWTEQRKLDEQMLDARNKLLQKQTQLQQLFDELQKAQNDYIQLLDDIEKAKEEKENKERYLSGIEKQTTEQGEKISRADKSLRKAQKDIQNVYISKRDDTVLLQQREVELRELQEQNALVLQDIAEFTIRHVEAEAYVKKLLIAKNIELPSFPPSIKSPISPSASSIGSTDQFLKSTSRMSVLTSSKESIGSIVKIEPQFDEPNSASRKTTKRDFKESLALSKQSSVLHKKQQSRKKL
;
A
#
# COMPACT_ATOMS: atom_id res chain seq x y z
N MET A 1 -28.38 37.90 -127.39
CA MET A 1 -29.28 38.92 -127.96
C MET A 1 -30.27 38.24 -128.91
N MET A 2 -31.34 37.63 -128.39
CA MET A 2 -32.46 37.10 -129.20
C MET A 2 -33.83 37.27 -128.50
N THR A 3 -33.86 37.58 -127.20
CA THR A 3 -35.06 37.96 -126.45
C THR A 3 -35.74 39.21 -127.01
N SER A 4 -34.94 40.22 -127.40
CA SER A 4 -35.42 41.52 -127.88
C SER A 4 -36.30 41.46 -129.14
N ASN A 5 -36.17 40.45 -130.00
CA ASN A 5 -37.10 40.29 -131.14
C ASN A 5 -38.47 39.76 -130.71
N ILE A 6 -38.53 38.96 -129.63
CA ILE A 6 -39.81 38.48 -129.08
C ILE A 6 -40.50 39.64 -128.35
N ASP A 7 -39.78 40.43 -127.56
CA ASP A 7 -40.35 41.61 -126.88
C ASP A 7 -40.96 42.64 -127.85
N VAL A 8 -40.35 42.87 -129.02
CA VAL A 8 -40.90 43.76 -130.07
C VAL A 8 -42.20 43.19 -130.66
N ILE A 9 -42.24 41.90 -130.97
CA ILE A 9 -43.47 41.26 -131.48
C ILE A 9 -44.58 41.28 -130.42
N LEU A 10 -44.24 41.11 -129.14
CA LEU A 10 -45.19 41.23 -128.03
C LEU A 10 -45.72 42.67 -127.84
N SER A 11 -44.97 43.71 -128.26
CA SER A 11 -45.50 45.10 -128.27
C SER A 11 -46.50 45.29 -129.41
N GLU A 12 -46.18 44.86 -130.62
CA GLU A 12 -47.06 45.01 -131.79
C GLU A 12 -48.37 44.21 -131.65
N LEU A 13 -48.35 43.09 -130.91
CA LEU A 13 -49.54 42.30 -130.56
C LEU A 13 -50.31 42.82 -129.31
N GLY A 14 -49.80 43.85 -128.62
CA GLY A 14 -50.45 44.44 -127.44
C GLY A 14 -50.37 43.62 -126.15
N TRP A 15 -49.38 42.72 -126.03
CA TRP A 15 -49.15 41.84 -124.87
C TRP A 15 -47.93 42.26 -124.02
N GLN A 16 -47.56 43.54 -124.03
CA GLN A 16 -46.45 44.07 -123.23
C GLN A 16 -46.82 44.58 -121.83
N ASP A 17 -48.09 44.92 -121.57
CA ASP A 17 -48.51 45.62 -120.35
C ASP A 17 -49.59 44.84 -119.57
N GLY A 18 -49.16 44.20 -118.49
CA GLY A 18 -50.04 43.48 -117.55
C GLY A 18 -50.58 42.13 -118.03
N PHE A 19 -51.74 41.75 -117.49
CA PHE A 19 -52.35 40.40 -117.53
C PHE A 19 -52.78 39.86 -118.92
N ARG A 20 -52.35 40.47 -120.03
CA ARG A 20 -52.77 40.08 -121.38
C ARG A 20 -51.86 38.99 -121.96
N ILE A 21 -52.45 37.84 -122.29
CA ILE A 21 -51.77 36.63 -122.78
C ILE A 21 -52.44 36.21 -124.11
N PRO A 22 -51.74 35.52 -125.04
CA PRO A 22 -52.40 34.77 -126.11
C PRO A 22 -53.43 33.76 -125.58
N VAL A 23 -54.70 34.16 -125.53
CA VAL A 23 -55.81 33.32 -125.04
C VAL A 23 -56.31 32.38 -126.15
N ALA A 24 -56.40 31.08 -125.83
CA ALA A 24 -56.95 30.04 -126.71
C ALA A 24 -58.45 29.74 -126.50
N ASP A 25 -59.05 30.20 -125.39
CA ASP A 25 -60.44 29.88 -125.00
C ASP A 25 -61.28 31.11 -124.68
N GLU A 26 -62.52 31.14 -125.18
CA GLU A 26 -63.46 32.28 -125.01
C GLU A 26 -64.04 32.39 -123.59
N GLU A 27 -63.69 31.47 -122.68
CA GLU A 27 -63.86 31.63 -121.22
C GLU A 27 -62.76 32.52 -120.63
N ASN A 28 -61.51 32.26 -120.97
CA ASN A 28 -60.34 32.99 -120.49
C ASN A 28 -60.34 34.45 -120.99
N LYS A 29 -60.84 34.71 -122.19
CA LYS A 29 -61.00 36.08 -122.72
C LYS A 29 -62.12 36.84 -122.00
N ARG A 30 -63.21 36.17 -121.63
CA ARG A 30 -64.25 36.75 -120.74
C ARG A 30 -63.67 37.01 -119.34
N LEU A 31 -62.81 36.14 -118.82
CA LEU A 31 -62.06 36.40 -117.58
C LEU A 31 -61.07 37.57 -117.71
N GLU A 32 -60.46 37.77 -118.87
CA GLU A 32 -59.54 38.88 -119.15
C GLU A 32 -60.28 40.23 -119.27
N GLU A 33 -61.44 40.26 -119.92
CA GLU A 33 -62.35 41.42 -119.93
C GLU A 33 -62.96 41.67 -118.54
N GLU A 34 -63.32 40.63 -117.79
CA GLU A 34 -63.72 40.70 -116.38
C GLU A 34 -62.58 41.30 -115.55
N VAL A 35 -61.33 40.86 -115.69
CA VAL A 35 -60.16 41.43 -115.01
C VAL A 35 -59.95 42.89 -115.42
N ALA A 36 -60.01 43.25 -116.71
CA ALA A 36 -59.88 44.63 -117.17
C ALA A 36 -61.00 45.55 -116.64
N ARG A 37 -62.22 45.03 -116.55
CA ARG A 37 -63.38 45.69 -115.93
C ARG A 37 -63.16 45.86 -114.43
N LYS A 38 -62.63 44.84 -113.75
CA LYS A 38 -62.32 44.83 -112.31
C LYS A 38 -61.12 45.72 -111.97
N THR A 39 -60.11 45.87 -112.84
CA THR A 39 -58.99 46.80 -112.63
C THR A 39 -59.41 48.25 -112.91
N LYS A 40 -60.25 48.52 -113.92
CA LYS A 40 -60.84 49.85 -114.11
C LYS A 40 -61.80 50.22 -112.96
N GLN A 41 -62.54 49.25 -112.42
CA GLN A 41 -63.24 49.39 -111.15
C GLN A 41 -62.27 49.62 -109.98
N LYS A 42 -61.16 48.87 -109.87
CA LYS A 42 -60.11 49.06 -108.84
C LYS A 42 -59.54 50.48 -108.87
N ILE A 43 -59.32 51.08 -110.04
CA ILE A 43 -58.79 52.46 -110.16
C ILE A 43 -59.85 53.51 -109.75
N THR A 44 -61.12 53.34 -110.16
CA THR A 44 -62.22 54.22 -109.71
C THR A 44 -62.63 53.99 -108.25
N LEU A 45 -62.34 52.81 -107.70
CA LEU A 45 -62.41 52.52 -106.27
C LEU A 45 -61.21 53.09 -105.53
N ASN A 46 -60.01 53.12 -106.12
CA ASN A 46 -58.82 53.74 -105.53
C ASN A 46 -58.97 55.27 -105.41
N THR A 47 -59.45 55.97 -106.44
CA THR A 47 -59.69 57.42 -106.35
C THR A 47 -60.86 57.78 -105.41
N LYS A 48 -61.86 56.89 -105.31
CA LYS A 48 -62.85 56.94 -104.22
C LYS A 48 -62.24 56.63 -102.85
N LEU A 49 -61.26 55.73 -102.77
CA LEU A 49 -60.54 55.37 -101.56
C LEU A 49 -59.55 56.46 -101.13
N GLU A 50 -58.99 57.24 -102.04
CA GLU A 50 -58.15 58.42 -101.76
C GLU A 50 -59.00 59.58 -101.22
N SER A 51 -60.12 59.90 -101.87
CA SER A 51 -61.07 60.90 -101.35
C SER A 51 -61.77 60.43 -100.06
N LEU A 52 -62.03 59.14 -99.91
CA LEU A 52 -62.41 58.54 -98.62
C LEU A 52 -61.24 58.53 -97.63
N GLN A 53 -59.97 58.45 -98.05
CA GLN A 53 -58.79 58.55 -97.19
C GLN A 53 -58.58 59.97 -96.68
N GLU A 54 -58.90 61.01 -97.46
CA GLU A 54 -58.86 62.39 -96.97
C GLU A 54 -60.04 62.70 -96.05
N ARG A 55 -61.24 62.18 -96.37
CA ARG A 55 -62.34 62.12 -95.41
C ARG A 55 -61.94 61.29 -94.18
N MET A 56 -61.14 60.24 -94.33
CA MET A 56 -60.62 59.39 -93.24
C MET A 56 -59.49 60.08 -92.48
N LYS A 57 -58.73 61.02 -93.07
CA LYS A 57 -57.77 61.89 -92.36
C LYS A 57 -58.49 62.94 -91.51
N MET A 58 -59.58 63.52 -92.04
CA MET A 58 -60.46 64.41 -91.29
C MET A 58 -61.23 63.67 -90.19
N ILE A 59 -61.76 62.48 -90.49
CA ILE A 59 -62.30 61.56 -89.48
C ILE A 59 -61.18 61.22 -88.50
N GLN A 60 -59.98 60.77 -88.90
CA GLN A 60 -58.84 60.50 -88.01
C GLN A 60 -58.38 61.70 -87.18
N LYS A 61 -58.65 62.95 -87.59
CA LYS A 61 -58.44 64.11 -86.72
C LYS A 61 -59.56 64.19 -85.68
N HIS A 62 -60.81 64.10 -86.10
CA HIS A 62 -61.94 63.97 -85.17
C HIS A 62 -61.86 62.70 -84.29
N THR A 63 -61.26 61.61 -84.76
CA THR A 63 -60.96 60.36 -84.04
C THR A 63 -59.76 60.56 -83.14
N ARG A 64 -58.82 61.49 -83.42
CA ARG A 64 -57.81 61.90 -82.44
C ARG A 64 -58.38 62.82 -81.37
N ASP A 65 -59.31 63.70 -81.71
CA ASP A 65 -60.03 64.52 -80.73
C ASP A 65 -61.00 63.66 -79.89
N LEU A 66 -61.65 62.67 -80.52
CA LEU A 66 -62.44 61.63 -79.87
C LEU A 66 -61.56 60.61 -79.16
N VAL A 67 -60.30 60.38 -79.55
CA VAL A 67 -59.34 59.56 -78.80
C VAL A 67 -58.85 60.34 -77.59
N ILE A 68 -58.60 61.64 -77.66
CA ILE A 68 -58.29 62.44 -76.46
C ILE A 68 -59.51 62.51 -75.51
N ARG A 69 -60.74 62.57 -76.06
CA ARG A 69 -61.98 62.45 -75.25
C ARG A 69 -62.23 61.03 -74.75
N HIS A 70 -61.92 60.01 -75.55
CA HIS A 70 -62.01 58.60 -75.19
C HIS A 70 -60.99 58.31 -74.11
N ASP A 71 -59.72 58.65 -74.28
CA ASP A 71 -58.63 58.51 -73.32
C ASP A 71 -58.90 59.30 -72.04
N PHE A 72 -59.54 60.47 -72.10
CA PHE A 72 -60.03 61.12 -70.88
C PHE A 72 -61.16 60.33 -70.20
N ASN A 73 -62.15 59.86 -70.98
CA ASN A 73 -63.23 58.99 -70.47
C ASN A 73 -62.74 57.57 -70.12
N GLN A 74 -61.62 57.10 -70.66
CA GLN A 74 -61.02 55.79 -70.52
C GLN A 74 -60.11 55.83 -69.32
N ASN A 75 -59.38 56.92 -69.10
CA ASN A 75 -58.73 57.21 -67.82
C ASN A 75 -59.80 57.32 -66.72
N LEU A 76 -60.92 58.00 -66.95
CA LEU A 76 -62.04 58.03 -66.00
C LEU A 76 -62.69 56.65 -65.82
N LEU A 77 -62.81 55.85 -66.89
CA LEU A 77 -63.31 54.47 -66.85
C LEU A 77 -62.27 53.48 -66.34
N THR A 78 -60.97 53.77 -66.30
CA THR A 78 -59.93 52.95 -65.68
C THR A 78 -59.66 53.39 -64.26
N GLU A 79 -59.90 54.63 -63.87
CA GLU A 79 -60.04 55.01 -62.47
C GLU A 79 -61.31 54.36 -61.90
N HIS A 80 -62.43 54.37 -62.65
CA HIS A 80 -63.61 53.59 -62.28
C HIS A 80 -63.45 52.07 -62.47
N SER A 81 -62.61 51.57 -63.38
CA SER A 81 -62.29 50.13 -63.49
C SER A 81 -61.33 49.71 -62.39
N VAL A 82 -60.36 50.54 -61.99
CA VAL A 82 -59.50 50.29 -60.82
C VAL A 82 -60.29 50.45 -59.53
N GLN A 83 -61.29 51.33 -59.46
CA GLN A 83 -62.27 51.31 -58.36
C GLN A 83 -63.12 50.05 -58.40
N LEU A 84 -63.67 49.65 -59.54
CA LEU A 84 -64.43 48.40 -59.68
C LEU A 84 -63.56 47.15 -59.51
N GLU A 85 -62.26 47.18 -59.79
CA GLU A 85 -61.29 46.11 -59.63
C GLU A 85 -60.66 46.12 -58.25
N THR A 86 -60.69 47.24 -57.52
CA THR A 86 -60.38 47.25 -56.07
C THR A 86 -61.60 46.93 -55.24
N GLU A 87 -62.81 47.30 -55.66
CA GLU A 87 -64.09 46.79 -55.12
C GLU A 87 -64.30 45.32 -55.47
N ASP A 88 -63.99 44.87 -56.69
CA ASP A 88 -64.04 43.46 -57.08
C ASP A 88 -62.81 42.67 -56.59
N HIS A 89 -61.65 43.31 -56.35
CA HIS A 89 -60.60 42.68 -55.55
C HIS A 89 -61.01 42.63 -54.07
N LEU A 90 -61.72 43.61 -53.51
CA LEU A 90 -62.25 43.54 -52.14
C LEU A 90 -63.44 42.59 -52.03
N TYR A 91 -64.23 42.40 -53.09
CA TYR A 91 -65.33 41.43 -53.18
C TYR A 91 -64.82 40.04 -53.54
N ARG A 92 -63.72 39.90 -54.28
CA ARG A 92 -62.96 38.64 -54.41
C ARG A 92 -62.04 38.37 -53.24
N LEU A 93 -61.63 39.36 -52.43
CA LEU A 93 -60.91 39.13 -51.18
C LEU A 93 -61.91 38.81 -50.08
N SER A 94 -63.06 39.50 -50.03
CA SER A 94 -64.21 39.12 -49.21
C SER A 94 -64.85 37.83 -49.68
N GLY A 95 -64.76 37.49 -50.97
CA GLY A 95 -65.33 36.30 -51.61
C GLY A 95 -64.36 35.12 -51.62
N ASN A 96 -63.05 35.36 -51.57
CA ASN A 96 -62.01 34.38 -51.23
C ASN A 96 -61.87 34.23 -49.73
N ASN A 97 -62.19 35.24 -48.92
CA ASN A 97 -62.33 35.11 -47.47
C ASN A 97 -63.68 34.49 -47.12
N GLU A 98 -64.74 34.71 -47.89
CA GLU A 98 -66.00 33.94 -47.80
C GLU A 98 -65.79 32.55 -48.38
N SER A 99 -64.95 32.34 -49.40
CA SER A 99 -64.58 31.00 -49.89
C SER A 99 -63.49 30.32 -49.07
N SER A 100 -62.73 31.06 -48.25
CA SER A 100 -61.83 30.53 -47.23
C SER A 100 -62.65 30.21 -46.01
N LEU A 101 -63.45 31.13 -45.47
CA LEU A 101 -64.48 30.86 -44.46
C LEU A 101 -65.55 29.86 -44.94
N CYS A 102 -65.76 29.60 -46.22
CA CYS A 102 -66.58 28.50 -46.75
C CYS A 102 -65.76 27.28 -47.19
N GLN A 103 -64.42 27.32 -47.22
CA GLN A 103 -63.58 26.14 -47.30
C GLN A 103 -63.28 25.64 -45.89
N GLU A 104 -62.90 26.53 -44.97
CA GLU A 104 -62.94 26.41 -43.52
C GLU A 104 -64.35 26.09 -43.02
N MET A 105 -65.45 26.70 -43.46
CA MET A 105 -66.79 26.21 -43.06
C MET A 105 -67.13 24.92 -43.79
N ARG A 106 -66.69 24.63 -45.03
CA ARG A 106 -66.82 23.26 -45.60
C ARG A 106 -65.84 22.26 -45.01
N GLN A 107 -64.84 22.70 -44.24
CA GLN A 107 -63.82 21.89 -43.62
C GLN A 107 -64.10 21.74 -42.13
N PHE A 108 -64.79 22.69 -41.50
CA PHE A 108 -65.49 22.58 -40.24
C PHE A 108 -66.85 21.93 -40.44
N GLU A 109 -67.48 21.94 -41.63
CA GLU A 109 -68.63 21.10 -42.00
C GLU A 109 -68.15 19.73 -42.44
N LYS A 110 -66.96 19.54 -43.04
CA LYS A 110 -66.38 18.20 -43.21
C LYS A 110 -65.86 17.66 -41.90
N GLU A 111 -65.15 18.44 -41.10
CA GLU A 111 -64.73 18.06 -39.76
C GLU A 111 -65.95 17.96 -38.83
N TRP A 112 -67.05 18.70 -39.04
CA TRP A 112 -68.31 18.45 -38.33
C TRP A 112 -69.12 17.32 -38.92
N THR A 113 -69.11 17.03 -40.23
CA THR A 113 -69.75 15.80 -40.76
C THR A 113 -68.89 14.59 -40.51
N ASP A 114 -67.58 14.72 -40.33
CA ASP A 114 -66.66 13.64 -39.97
C ASP A 114 -66.64 13.51 -38.46
N VAL A 115 -66.76 14.58 -37.66
CA VAL A 115 -67.01 14.49 -36.21
C VAL A 115 -68.45 14.07 -35.94
N ASN A 116 -69.45 14.40 -36.75
CA ASN A 116 -70.84 13.96 -36.61
C ASN A 116 -71.13 12.64 -37.35
N HIS A 117 -70.26 12.19 -38.25
CA HIS A 117 -70.22 10.81 -38.75
C HIS A 117 -69.40 9.95 -37.80
N ARG A 118 -68.29 10.45 -37.22
CA ARG A 118 -67.59 9.81 -36.10
C ARG A 118 -68.38 9.88 -34.80
N VAL A 119 -69.30 10.83 -34.60
CA VAL A 119 -70.26 10.86 -33.48
C VAL A 119 -71.51 10.09 -33.84
N SER A 120 -72.03 10.07 -35.06
CA SER A 120 -73.10 9.10 -35.43
C SER A 120 -72.60 7.66 -35.43
N ILE A 121 -71.33 7.43 -35.78
CA ILE A 121 -70.63 6.15 -35.60
C ILE A 121 -70.40 5.96 -34.11
N MET A 122 -69.78 6.90 -33.37
CA MET A 122 -69.64 6.80 -31.91
C MET A 122 -70.97 6.88 -31.14
N GLU A 123 -72.13 7.08 -31.76
CA GLU A 123 -73.47 7.02 -31.16
C GLU A 123 -74.13 5.68 -31.47
N LYS A 124 -73.88 5.09 -32.65
CA LYS A 124 -74.28 3.71 -32.97
C LYS A 124 -73.33 2.72 -32.29
N GLU A 125 -72.06 3.05 -32.20
CA GLU A 125 -71.06 2.47 -31.33
C GLU A 125 -71.34 2.87 -29.89
N LEU A 126 -71.71 4.09 -29.46
CA LEU A 126 -72.16 4.28 -28.06
C LEU A 126 -73.48 3.57 -27.78
N LEU A 127 -74.35 3.22 -28.73
CA LEU A 127 -75.56 2.44 -28.45
C LEU A 127 -75.28 0.93 -28.41
N THR A 128 -74.41 0.42 -29.27
CA THR A 128 -73.98 -0.99 -29.23
C THR A 128 -72.92 -1.25 -28.16
N MET A 129 -72.01 -0.30 -27.93
CA MET A 129 -71.13 -0.23 -26.77
C MET A 129 -71.94 0.04 -25.52
N THR A 130 -72.87 1.01 -25.38
CA THR A 130 -73.69 1.13 -24.14
C THR A 130 -74.51 -0.12 -23.85
N LYS A 131 -74.92 -0.93 -24.84
CA LYS A 131 -75.38 -2.30 -24.56
C LYS A 131 -74.24 -3.18 -24.01
N LYS A 132 -73.15 -3.33 -24.76
CA LYS A 132 -71.94 -4.05 -24.33
C LYS A 132 -71.23 -3.46 -23.10
N LEU A 133 -71.62 -2.30 -22.59
CA LEU A 133 -71.09 -1.50 -21.47
C LEU A 133 -72.19 -1.25 -20.43
N VAL A 134 -73.37 -1.84 -20.60
CA VAL A 134 -74.22 -2.29 -19.50
C VAL A 134 -73.83 -3.73 -19.16
N GLU A 135 -73.70 -4.58 -20.17
CA GLU A 135 -73.16 -5.95 -20.05
C GLU A 135 -71.72 -5.92 -19.50
N ALA A 136 -70.81 -5.16 -20.13
CA ALA A 136 -69.49 -4.91 -19.57
C ALA A 136 -69.48 -3.87 -18.47
N LYS A 137 -70.52 -3.08 -18.12
CA LYS A 137 -70.49 -2.44 -16.78
C LYS A 137 -70.67 -3.46 -15.68
N GLN A 138 -71.33 -4.59 -15.91
CA GLN A 138 -71.43 -5.62 -14.88
C GLN A 138 -70.12 -6.41 -14.72
N MET A 139 -69.39 -6.65 -15.82
CA MET A 139 -68.03 -7.23 -15.75
C MET A 139 -66.97 -6.20 -15.34
N VAL A 140 -67.00 -4.99 -15.92
CA VAL A 140 -66.04 -3.90 -15.69
C VAL A 140 -66.35 -3.10 -14.43
N GLN A 141 -67.52 -3.16 -13.79
CA GLN A 141 -67.60 -2.73 -12.38
C GLN A 141 -66.92 -3.74 -11.45
N PHE A 142 -66.96 -5.04 -11.76
CA PHE A 142 -66.25 -6.08 -10.99
C PHE A 142 -64.73 -6.03 -11.25
N ASP A 143 -64.34 -5.79 -12.50
CA ASP A 143 -62.95 -5.62 -12.90
C ASP A 143 -62.42 -4.20 -12.61
N GLU A 144 -63.21 -3.11 -12.63
CA GLU A 144 -62.83 -1.79 -12.08
C GLU A 144 -62.71 -1.88 -10.56
N ASP A 145 -63.68 -2.46 -9.84
CA ASP A 145 -63.51 -2.67 -8.39
C ASP A 145 -62.28 -3.52 -8.07
N SER A 146 -61.77 -4.33 -9.01
CA SER A 146 -60.50 -5.04 -8.84
C SER A 146 -59.30 -4.20 -9.31
N LEU A 147 -59.42 -3.50 -10.44
CA LEU A 147 -58.34 -2.84 -11.16
C LEU A 147 -58.11 -1.42 -10.64
N HIS A 148 -59.13 -0.62 -10.30
CA HIS A 148 -58.96 0.55 -9.43
C HIS A 148 -58.33 0.13 -8.09
N LYS A 149 -58.65 -1.02 -7.51
CA LYS A 149 -57.91 -1.48 -6.31
C LYS A 149 -56.44 -1.84 -6.60
N TRP A 150 -56.10 -2.29 -7.81
CA TRP A 150 -54.70 -2.52 -8.23
C TRP A 150 -53.99 -1.25 -8.72
N GLU A 151 -54.72 -0.27 -9.24
CA GLU A 151 -54.26 0.95 -9.91
C GLU A 151 -54.18 2.10 -8.91
N ASP A 152 -55.11 2.20 -7.96
CA ASP A 152 -54.91 2.90 -6.70
C ASP A 152 -53.73 2.27 -5.93
N MET A 153 -53.60 0.93 -5.86
CA MET A 153 -52.40 0.29 -5.27
C MET A 153 -51.14 0.33 -6.16
N LEU A 154 -51.21 0.87 -7.39
CA LEU A 154 -50.03 1.14 -8.21
C LEU A 154 -49.66 2.61 -8.13
N SER A 155 -50.62 3.54 -8.22
CA SER A 155 -50.42 4.97 -7.90
C SER A 155 -49.93 5.13 -6.46
N GLN A 156 -50.56 4.48 -5.47
CA GLN A 156 -50.04 4.46 -4.10
C GLN A 156 -48.68 3.80 -4.00
N LYS A 157 -48.33 2.79 -4.82
CA LYS A 157 -46.97 2.25 -4.85
C LYS A 157 -45.96 3.14 -5.57
N GLU A 158 -46.40 3.97 -6.50
CA GLU A 158 -45.54 4.85 -7.29
C GLU A 158 -45.34 6.21 -6.59
N GLU A 159 -46.35 6.64 -5.85
CA GLU A 159 -46.31 7.65 -4.79
C GLU A 159 -45.49 7.14 -3.59
N ASP A 160 -45.70 5.91 -3.10
CA ASP A 160 -44.85 5.29 -2.07
C ASP A 160 -43.41 5.13 -2.57
N ASN A 161 -43.17 4.77 -3.84
CA ASN A 161 -41.82 4.66 -4.39
C ASN A 161 -41.16 6.04 -4.49
N GLN A 162 -41.89 7.08 -4.90
CA GLN A 162 -41.40 8.46 -4.87
C GLN A 162 -41.15 8.96 -3.45
N LEU A 163 -42.03 8.62 -2.51
CA LEU A 163 -41.92 8.91 -1.08
C LEU A 163 -40.76 8.13 -0.43
N ILE A 164 -40.50 6.90 -0.86
CA ILE A 164 -39.32 6.09 -0.49
C ILE A 164 -38.06 6.67 -1.12
N GLU A 165 -38.09 7.15 -2.36
CA GLU A 165 -36.93 7.81 -2.97
C GLU A 165 -36.62 9.15 -2.27
N ASP A 166 -37.64 9.91 -1.90
CA ASP A 166 -37.51 11.16 -1.14
C ASP A 166 -37.16 10.90 0.34
N TYR A 167 -37.66 9.84 0.96
CA TYR A 167 -37.16 9.36 2.25
C TYR A 167 -35.71 8.87 2.14
N MET A 168 -35.28 8.24 1.04
CA MET A 168 -33.87 7.90 0.81
C MET A 168 -33.01 9.14 0.53
N LYS A 169 -33.53 10.19 -0.12
CA LYS A 169 -32.84 11.49 -0.23
C LYS A 169 -32.71 12.15 1.14
N GLN A 170 -33.78 12.18 1.92
CA GLN A 170 -33.79 12.70 3.28
C GLN A 170 -32.88 11.90 4.21
N ASP A 171 -32.92 10.57 4.19
CA ASP A 171 -32.07 9.71 5.02
C ASP A 171 -30.61 9.69 4.53
N THR A 172 -30.32 9.81 3.23
CA THR A 172 -28.93 10.00 2.78
C THR A 172 -28.41 11.40 3.09
N GLN A 173 -29.24 12.44 3.11
CA GLN A 173 -28.86 13.76 3.64
C GLN A 173 -28.64 13.69 5.15
N LYS A 174 -29.57 13.12 5.91
CA LYS A 174 -29.53 12.98 7.36
C LYS A 174 -28.39 12.07 7.79
N TYR A 175 -28.05 11.04 7.02
CA TYR A 175 -26.84 10.25 7.15
C TYR A 175 -25.59 11.09 6.89
N LYS A 176 -25.52 11.89 5.82
CA LYS A 176 -24.39 12.82 5.59
C LYS A 176 -24.25 13.83 6.73
N GLU A 177 -25.35 14.35 7.27
CA GLU A 177 -25.33 15.24 8.43
C GLU A 177 -24.89 14.52 9.71
N LEU A 178 -25.38 13.32 9.97
CA LEU A 178 -25.00 12.49 11.12
C LEU A 178 -23.56 12.02 11.03
N GLU A 179 -23.06 11.71 9.83
CA GLU A 179 -21.68 11.36 9.56
C GLU A 179 -20.76 12.58 9.70
N GLN A 180 -21.16 13.76 9.23
CA GLN A 180 -20.45 15.01 9.52
C GLN A 180 -20.45 15.35 11.02
N LYS A 181 -21.56 15.11 11.73
CA LYS A 181 -21.64 15.25 13.20
C LYS A 181 -20.73 14.22 13.88
N ARG A 182 -20.70 12.96 13.44
CA ARG A 182 -19.80 11.90 13.94
C ARG A 182 -18.34 12.22 13.68
N GLN A 183 -17.99 12.75 12.51
CA GLN A 183 -16.62 13.17 12.18
C GLN A 183 -16.19 14.36 13.05
N LYS A 184 -17.05 15.39 13.23
CA LYS A 184 -16.78 16.51 14.15
C LYS A 184 -16.58 16.01 15.59
N LEU A 185 -17.52 15.24 16.12
CA LEU A 185 -17.44 14.63 17.44
C LEU A 185 -16.22 13.70 17.60
N SER A 186 -15.77 13.03 16.53
CA SER A 186 -14.56 12.20 16.55
C SER A 186 -13.27 13.03 16.55
N MET A 187 -13.24 14.19 15.87
CA MET A 187 -12.12 15.14 15.95
C MET A 187 -12.09 15.83 17.32
N GLU A 188 -13.25 16.23 17.84
CA GLU A 188 -13.41 16.79 19.18
C GLU A 188 -12.95 15.78 20.23
N PHE A 189 -13.44 14.53 20.18
CA PHE A 189 -13.02 13.43 21.06
C PHE A 189 -11.50 13.20 21.01
N GLU A 190 -10.90 13.12 19.82
CA GLU A 190 -9.45 12.91 19.69
C GLU A 190 -8.67 14.15 20.18
N SER A 191 -9.19 15.36 20.02
CA SER A 191 -8.60 16.58 20.60
C SER A 191 -8.68 16.60 22.14
N TYR A 192 -9.81 16.17 22.73
CA TYR A 192 -9.97 16.00 24.17
C TYR A 192 -9.06 14.88 24.69
N ARG A 193 -8.93 13.77 23.96
CA ARG A 193 -8.01 12.67 24.27
C ARG A 193 -6.56 13.14 24.28
N GLN A 194 -6.14 13.93 23.28
CA GLN A 194 -4.80 14.50 23.22
C GLN A 194 -4.56 15.53 24.33
N ALA A 195 -5.56 16.36 24.67
CA ALA A 195 -5.51 17.25 25.82
C ALA A 195 -5.39 16.47 27.14
N ILE A 196 -6.16 15.39 27.33
CA ILE A 196 -6.07 14.50 28.49
C ILE A 196 -4.67 13.86 28.56
N ILE A 197 -4.17 13.26 27.48
CA ILE A 197 -2.82 12.67 27.44
C ILE A 197 -1.75 13.72 27.79
N LYS A 198 -1.86 14.94 27.26
CA LYS A 198 -0.95 16.04 27.57
C LYS A 198 -1.01 16.43 29.06
N THR A 199 -2.21 16.66 29.61
CA THR A 199 -2.37 17.02 31.03
C THR A 199 -1.96 15.90 31.98
N VAL A 200 -2.17 14.62 31.62
CA VAL A 200 -1.67 13.47 32.38
C VAL A 200 -0.15 13.40 32.35
N GLY A 201 0.48 13.68 31.20
CA GLY A 201 1.93 13.83 31.10
C GLY A 201 2.47 14.97 31.97
N GLU A 202 1.85 16.15 31.91
CA GLU A 202 2.21 17.32 32.73
C GLU A 202 2.04 17.03 34.24
N VAL A 203 0.99 16.32 34.64
CA VAL A 203 0.79 15.86 36.02
C VAL A 203 1.85 14.84 36.44
N GLN A 204 2.22 13.89 35.58
CA GLN A 204 3.28 12.91 35.85
C GLN A 204 4.67 13.58 35.96
N GLU A 205 4.97 14.56 35.11
CA GLU A 205 6.19 15.37 35.22
C GLU A 205 6.24 16.14 36.55
N VAL A 206 5.13 16.77 36.96
CA VAL A 206 5.01 17.44 38.25
C VAL A 206 5.12 16.45 39.43
N GLU A 207 4.51 15.27 39.33
CA GLU A 207 4.62 14.21 40.34
C GLU A 207 6.07 13.73 40.50
N ILE A 208 6.78 13.47 39.40
CA ILE A 208 8.20 13.11 39.40
C ILE A 208 9.08 14.22 40.02
N VAL A 209 8.77 15.49 39.74
CA VAL A 209 9.46 16.64 40.36
C VAL A 209 9.15 16.76 41.85
N LEU A 210 7.90 16.58 42.27
CA LEU A 210 7.51 16.56 43.68
C LEU A 210 8.20 15.40 44.42
N ASP A 211 8.20 14.20 43.86
CA ASP A 211 8.82 13.02 44.45
C ASP A 211 10.36 13.17 44.56
N ARG A 212 10.99 13.87 43.59
CA ARG A 212 12.42 14.22 43.64
C ARG A 212 12.71 15.32 44.67
N THR A 213 11.88 16.36 44.78
CA THR A 213 12.06 17.40 45.81
C THR A 213 11.81 16.85 47.22
N ALA A 214 10.85 15.94 47.40
CA ALA A 214 10.61 15.26 48.67
C ALA A 214 11.82 14.42 49.12
N LYS A 215 12.50 13.73 48.20
CA LYS A 215 13.77 13.03 48.47
C LYS A 215 14.87 13.99 48.89
N LEU A 216 15.08 15.08 48.13
CA LEU A 216 16.05 16.13 48.48
C LEU A 216 15.75 16.80 49.85
N TYR A 217 14.47 17.00 50.19
CA TYR A 217 14.06 17.50 51.52
C TYR A 217 14.35 16.49 52.62
N MET A 218 14.14 15.19 52.40
CA MET A 218 14.49 14.15 53.36
C MET A 218 16.00 14.01 53.55
N GLU A 219 16.77 14.14 52.48
CA GLU A 219 18.24 14.18 52.50
C GLU A 219 18.74 15.38 53.31
N ALA A 220 18.27 16.61 52.99
CA ALA A 220 18.62 17.82 53.74
C ALA A 220 18.15 17.79 55.21
N LEU A 221 17.03 17.14 55.53
CA LEU A 221 16.60 16.90 56.91
C LEU A 221 17.48 15.88 57.64
N ASN A 222 18.06 14.91 56.92
CA ASN A 222 19.00 13.95 57.48
C ASN A 222 20.36 14.60 57.73
N GLU A 223 20.89 15.37 56.77
CA GLU A 223 22.09 16.21 56.93
C GLU A 223 21.93 17.18 58.10
N ARG A 224 20.79 17.87 58.20
CA ARG A 224 20.49 18.75 59.35
C ARG A 224 20.51 17.99 60.68
N LYS A 225 19.96 16.77 60.74
CA LYS A 225 20.02 15.92 61.95
C LYS A 225 21.46 15.54 62.29
N GLN A 226 22.28 15.17 61.31
CA GLN A 226 23.70 14.84 61.48
C GLN A 226 24.52 16.05 61.96
N MET A 227 24.29 17.24 61.39
CA MET A 227 24.92 18.47 61.86
C MET A 227 24.50 18.81 63.29
N ILE A 228 23.24 18.59 63.68
CA ILE A 228 22.77 18.79 65.06
C ILE A 228 23.40 17.77 66.01
N THR A 229 23.56 16.49 65.64
CA THR A 229 24.21 15.50 66.51
C THR A 229 25.71 15.77 66.64
N GLN A 230 26.41 16.11 65.56
CA GLN A 230 27.82 16.53 65.59
C GLN A 230 28.02 17.77 66.46
N TRP A 231 27.18 18.81 66.30
CA TRP A 231 27.22 20.01 67.14
C TRP A 231 26.95 19.68 68.61
N THR A 232 25.97 18.83 68.91
CA THR A 232 25.67 18.36 70.28
C THR A 232 26.85 17.58 70.88
N GLN A 233 27.52 16.73 70.09
CA GLN A 233 28.74 16.04 70.50
C GLN A 233 29.88 17.04 70.79
N SER A 234 30.11 18.04 69.93
CA SER A 234 31.10 19.09 70.17
C SER A 234 30.79 19.92 71.42
N VAL A 235 29.52 20.28 71.66
CA VAL A 235 29.08 20.96 72.90
C VAL A 235 29.30 20.08 74.13
N ASN A 236 29.08 18.77 74.04
CA ASN A 236 29.37 17.83 75.13
C ASN A 236 30.87 17.70 75.41
N VAL A 237 31.72 17.64 74.38
CA VAL A 237 33.19 17.65 74.54
C VAL A 237 33.69 18.97 75.13
N LEU A 238 33.09 20.10 74.76
CA LEU A 238 33.39 21.40 75.37
C LEU A 238 32.94 21.45 76.85
N ARG A 239 31.78 20.87 77.19
CA ARG A 239 31.32 20.74 78.58
C ARG A 239 32.22 19.82 79.42
N GLN A 240 32.67 18.70 78.85
CA GLN A 240 33.66 17.81 79.49
C GLN A 240 34.95 18.59 79.76
N ARG A 241 35.59 19.17 78.73
CA ARG A 241 36.80 19.99 78.90
C ARG A 241 36.63 21.12 79.91
N ASN A 242 35.47 21.77 79.96
CA ASN A 242 35.22 22.84 80.94
C ASN A 242 35.08 22.29 82.38
N ASN A 243 34.48 21.10 82.56
CA ASN A 243 34.48 20.40 83.84
C ASN A 243 35.90 19.93 84.22
N ASP A 244 36.68 19.43 83.27
CA ASP A 244 38.06 19.00 83.49
C ASP A 244 38.92 20.18 83.93
N ILE A 245 38.81 21.34 83.25
CA ILE A 245 39.45 22.60 83.65
C ILE A 245 39.00 23.03 85.06
N GLN A 246 37.70 22.93 85.38
CA GLN A 246 37.18 23.25 86.72
C GLN A 246 37.67 22.28 87.81
N ASN A 247 37.95 21.02 87.46
CA ASN A 247 38.55 20.05 88.38
C ASN A 247 40.04 20.35 88.57
N SER A 248 40.81 20.59 87.50
CA SER A 248 42.21 20.99 87.61
C SER A 248 42.42 22.34 88.31
N LEU A 249 41.47 23.28 88.21
CA LEU A 249 41.48 24.50 89.02
C LEU A 249 41.33 24.20 90.52
N LYS A 250 40.42 23.28 90.91
CA LYS A 250 40.28 22.83 92.31
C LYS A 250 41.50 22.03 92.80
N GLU A 251 42.13 21.25 91.92
CA GLU A 251 43.39 20.56 92.21
C GLU A 251 44.51 21.58 92.45
N ILE A 252 44.58 22.67 91.67
CA ILE A 252 45.49 23.79 91.90
C ILE A 252 45.16 24.52 93.21
N GLU A 253 43.89 24.77 93.53
CA GLU A 253 43.46 25.40 94.79
C GLU A 253 43.83 24.54 96.02
N THR A 254 43.57 23.23 95.98
CA THR A 254 43.95 22.31 97.06
C THR A 254 45.47 22.14 97.18
N LEU A 255 46.21 22.09 96.07
CA LEU A 255 47.69 22.10 96.10
C LEU A 255 48.25 23.44 96.62
N GLN A 256 47.60 24.58 96.36
CA GLN A 256 47.96 25.86 96.96
C GLN A 256 47.64 25.91 98.46
N GLU A 257 46.54 25.31 98.91
CA GLU A 257 46.20 25.23 100.33
C GLU A 257 47.16 24.31 101.07
N ILE A 258 47.47 23.12 100.53
CA ILE A 258 48.52 22.23 101.04
C ILE A 258 49.89 22.93 101.03
N GLY A 259 50.21 23.67 99.97
CA GLY A 259 51.44 24.47 99.90
C GLY A 259 51.53 25.55 100.99
N ARG A 260 50.40 26.20 101.31
CA ARG A 260 50.32 27.18 102.40
C ARG A 260 50.41 26.51 103.77
N GLU A 261 49.71 25.40 103.96
CA GLU A 261 49.79 24.58 105.17
C GLU A 261 51.23 24.11 105.42
N LYS A 262 51.92 23.57 104.41
CA LYS A 262 53.33 23.16 104.55
C LYS A 262 54.28 24.34 104.72
N LYS A 263 53.99 25.52 104.17
CA LYS A 263 54.74 26.75 104.48
C LYS A 263 54.56 27.16 105.94
N ASN A 264 53.33 27.17 106.47
CA ASN A 264 53.06 27.49 107.86
C ASN A 264 53.74 26.48 108.82
N ASN A 265 53.64 25.17 108.54
CA ASN A 265 54.36 24.14 109.30
C ASN A 265 55.89 24.37 109.27
N LEU A 266 56.46 24.82 108.16
CA LEU A 266 57.89 25.16 108.08
C LEU A 266 58.22 26.40 108.92
N GLU A 267 57.40 27.46 108.85
CA GLU A 267 57.59 28.68 109.67
C GLU A 267 57.43 28.40 111.18
N GLU A 268 56.55 27.48 111.57
CA GLU A 268 56.41 26.99 112.96
C GLU A 268 57.61 26.15 113.39
N VAL A 269 58.14 25.28 112.52
CA VAL A 269 59.34 24.47 112.79
C VAL A 269 60.61 25.33 112.83
N GLU A 270 60.72 26.37 112.00
CA GLU A 270 61.81 27.35 112.04
C GLU A 270 61.78 28.18 113.33
N GLN A 271 60.60 28.68 113.74
CA GLN A 271 60.42 29.35 115.04
C GLN A 271 60.77 28.42 116.22
N PHE A 272 60.27 27.18 116.21
CA PHE A 272 60.62 26.19 117.23
C PHE A 272 62.13 25.88 117.26
N LEU A 273 62.78 25.78 116.10
CA LEU A 273 64.23 25.59 116.02
C LEU A 273 64.99 26.78 116.63
N GLU A 274 64.58 28.01 116.33
CA GLU A 274 65.20 29.22 116.88
C GLU A 274 64.96 29.34 118.39
N ASP A 275 63.77 29.05 118.89
CA ASP A 275 63.46 28.94 120.32
C ASP A 275 64.33 27.87 121.01
N GLN A 276 64.50 26.68 120.40
CA GLN A 276 65.40 25.67 120.96
C GLN A 276 66.87 26.09 120.89
N ILE A 277 67.30 26.86 119.89
CA ILE A 277 68.66 27.43 119.83
C ILE A 277 68.85 28.47 120.96
N ILE A 278 67.85 29.29 121.25
CA ILE A 278 67.86 30.27 122.35
C ILE A 278 67.87 29.55 123.70
N ASN A 279 67.01 28.54 123.89
CA ASN A 279 66.94 27.71 125.09
C ASN A 279 68.27 26.98 125.35
N ASN A 280 68.86 26.35 124.34
CA ASN A 280 70.18 25.70 124.46
C ASN A 280 71.29 26.69 124.83
N LYS A 281 71.30 27.91 124.28
CA LYS A 281 72.24 28.98 124.71
C LYS A 281 72.04 29.36 126.18
N GLN A 282 70.79 29.50 126.64
CA GLN A 282 70.49 29.79 128.05
C GLN A 282 70.90 28.65 128.98
N LEU A 283 70.71 27.39 128.57
CA LEU A 283 71.17 26.20 129.29
C LEU A 283 72.71 26.12 129.33
N GLU A 284 73.39 26.39 128.22
CA GLU A 284 74.86 26.53 128.20
C GLU A 284 75.35 27.62 129.17
N GLU A 285 74.68 28.77 129.23
CA GLU A 285 75.02 29.83 130.18
C GLU A 285 74.73 29.46 131.64
N LEU A 286 73.70 28.65 131.91
CA LEU A 286 73.41 28.10 133.23
C LEU A 286 74.49 27.10 133.65
N ILE A 287 74.90 26.20 132.75
CA ILE A 287 75.99 25.24 132.95
C ILE A 287 77.29 25.98 133.25
N LYS A 288 77.67 26.96 132.41
CA LYS A 288 78.85 27.83 132.59
C LYS A 288 78.80 28.71 133.86
N ARG A 289 77.66 28.79 134.55
CA ARG A 289 77.52 29.38 135.89
C ARG A 289 77.70 28.33 136.98
N SER A 290 77.00 27.20 136.92
CA SER A 290 77.14 26.11 137.90
C SER A 290 78.55 25.49 137.93
N GLU A 291 79.24 25.39 136.79
CA GLU A 291 80.65 24.97 136.71
C GLU A 291 81.58 25.89 137.50
N LYS A 292 81.35 27.21 137.42
CA LYS A 292 82.11 28.20 138.19
C LYS A 292 81.81 28.10 139.67
N GLU A 293 80.53 27.97 140.04
CA GLU A 293 80.13 27.80 141.44
C GLU A 293 80.75 26.54 142.05
N LEU A 294 80.69 25.41 141.34
CA LEU A 294 81.30 24.13 141.72
C LEU A 294 82.82 24.26 141.89
N SER A 295 83.52 24.92 140.95
CA SER A 295 84.95 25.21 141.09
C SER A 295 85.27 26.05 142.33
N THR A 296 84.45 27.06 142.67
CA THR A 296 84.64 27.81 143.93
C THR A 296 84.30 26.99 145.19
N LEU A 297 83.57 25.88 145.06
CA LEU A 297 83.21 24.99 146.15
C LEU A 297 84.34 23.98 146.41
N GLU A 298 84.93 23.39 145.36
CA GLU A 298 86.13 22.56 145.45
C GLU A 298 87.31 23.34 146.07
N GLU A 299 87.50 24.60 145.66
CA GLU A 299 88.49 25.53 146.21
C GLU A 299 88.29 25.83 147.71
N LYS A 300 87.05 25.72 148.22
CA LYS A 300 86.73 25.82 149.67
C LYS A 300 86.99 24.49 150.38
N TYR A 301 86.55 23.37 149.81
CA TYR A 301 86.77 22.04 150.38
C TYR A 301 88.26 21.73 150.56
N ARG A 302 89.10 22.07 149.58
CA ARG A 302 90.56 21.86 149.66
C ARG A 302 91.16 22.55 150.90
N LYS A 303 90.80 23.81 151.16
CA LYS A 303 91.28 24.61 152.30
C LYS A 303 90.80 24.06 153.66
N ILE A 304 89.61 23.46 153.72
CA ILE A 304 89.11 22.80 154.92
C ILE A 304 89.92 21.53 155.22
N THR A 305 90.20 20.72 154.19
CA THR A 305 91.02 19.50 154.31
C THR A 305 92.45 19.81 154.76
N GLU A 306 93.05 20.86 154.20
CA GLU A 306 94.38 21.38 154.61
C GLU A 306 94.39 21.76 156.11
N ALA A 307 93.34 22.41 156.62
CA ALA A 307 93.23 22.77 158.04
C ALA A 307 93.05 21.56 158.96
N ILE A 308 92.27 20.55 158.56
CA ILE A 308 92.06 19.31 159.36
C ILE A 308 93.40 18.58 159.58
N GLY A 309 94.23 18.47 158.53
CA GLY A 309 95.54 17.82 158.62
C GLY A 309 96.51 18.44 159.63
N ILE A 310 96.35 19.73 159.95
CA ILE A 310 97.16 20.41 160.98
C ILE A 310 96.74 19.97 162.39
N TYR A 311 95.44 19.80 162.65
CA TYR A 311 94.93 19.44 163.98
C TYR A 311 95.23 18.00 164.39
N ASP A 312 95.27 17.05 163.44
CA ASP A 312 95.66 15.66 163.73
C ASP A 312 97.11 15.53 164.20
N ILE A 313 98.01 16.37 163.67
CA ILE A 313 99.43 16.40 164.08
C ILE A 313 99.54 16.84 165.55
N GLU A 314 98.81 17.89 165.96
CA GLU A 314 98.77 18.38 167.34
C GLU A 314 98.28 17.29 168.31
N LEU A 315 97.16 16.64 168.01
CA LEU A 315 96.58 15.56 168.82
C LEU A 315 97.53 14.37 169.02
N TYR A 316 98.31 14.01 167.99
CA TYR A 316 99.27 12.92 168.08
C TYR A 316 100.37 13.18 169.12
N THR A 317 100.83 14.42 169.26
CA THR A 317 101.90 14.77 170.22
C THR A 317 101.46 14.62 171.67
N GLN A 318 100.27 15.13 172.04
CA GLN A 318 99.79 15.13 173.42
C GLN A 318 99.47 13.72 173.92
N ASN A 319 98.93 12.86 173.05
CA ASN A 319 98.62 11.46 173.35
C ASN A 319 99.89 10.67 173.76
N LYS A 320 101.06 11.00 173.19
CA LYS A 320 102.35 10.39 173.54
C LYS A 320 102.83 10.74 174.94
N LEU A 321 102.54 11.95 175.44
CA LEU A 321 102.87 12.40 176.80
C LEU A 321 102.04 11.66 177.86
N MET A 322 100.72 11.54 177.64
CA MET A 322 99.77 10.97 178.59
C MET A 322 100.08 9.50 178.96
N ARG A 323 100.52 8.69 177.98
CA ARG A 323 100.88 7.27 178.18
C ARG A 323 102.05 7.06 179.15
N ASN A 324 103.01 8.00 179.17
CA ASN A 324 104.20 7.89 180.02
C ASN A 324 103.90 8.13 181.51
N LEU A 325 102.90 8.95 181.83
CA LEU A 325 102.45 9.17 183.21
C LEU A 325 101.74 7.94 183.77
N ALA A 326 100.81 7.35 183.00
CA ALA A 326 100.00 6.20 183.44
C ALA A 326 100.86 5.01 183.93
N ARG A 327 102.00 4.74 183.27
CA ARG A 327 102.89 3.62 183.62
C ARG A 327 103.49 3.73 185.04
N ARG A 328 103.74 4.93 185.56
CA ARG A 328 104.26 5.12 186.93
C ARG A 328 103.20 4.84 188.00
N THR A 329 101.95 5.25 187.78
CA THR A 329 100.86 5.10 188.76
C THR A 329 100.51 3.64 189.04
N GLN A 330 100.66 2.76 188.06
CA GLN A 330 100.25 1.36 188.18
C GLN A 330 101.17 0.54 189.10
N GLN A 331 102.46 0.87 189.19
CA GLN A 331 103.44 0.10 189.97
C GLN A 331 103.31 0.30 191.49
N ILE A 332 102.78 1.46 191.94
CA ILE A 332 102.51 1.73 193.36
C ILE A 332 101.29 0.93 193.87
N ARG A 333 100.29 0.69 193.01
CA ARG A 333 99.01 0.07 193.39
C ARG A 333 99.10 -1.43 193.70
N ALA A 334 100.19 -2.11 193.33
CA ALA A 334 100.37 -3.54 193.57
C ALA A 334 100.62 -3.86 195.05
N ASN A 335 101.56 -3.12 195.69
CA ASN A 335 102.04 -3.43 197.05
C ASN A 335 100.96 -3.27 198.14
N THR A 336 99.92 -2.46 197.90
CA THR A 336 98.87 -2.18 198.90
C THR A 336 97.87 -3.32 199.09
N LYS A 337 97.66 -4.20 198.10
CA LYS A 337 96.62 -5.24 198.19
C LYS A 337 96.97 -6.39 199.13
N LEU A 338 98.25 -6.73 199.27
CA LEU A 338 98.69 -7.90 200.05
C LEU A 338 98.35 -7.83 201.55
N LYS A 339 98.19 -6.63 202.12
CA LYS A 339 97.87 -6.44 203.55
C LYS A 339 96.37 -6.33 203.88
N LYS A 340 95.45 -6.50 202.91
CA LYS A 340 94.01 -6.26 203.14
C LYS A 340 93.15 -7.52 203.28
N ILE A 341 93.65 -8.69 202.88
CA ILE A 341 92.91 -9.97 202.91
C ILE A 341 92.92 -10.60 204.31
N GLU A 342 93.85 -10.18 205.18
CA GLU A 342 94.10 -10.75 206.52
C GLU A 342 93.04 -10.40 207.58
N ILE A 343 92.09 -9.51 207.29
CA ILE A 343 91.18 -8.90 208.29
C ILE A 343 89.74 -9.45 208.23
N GLU A 344 89.21 -9.83 207.07
CA GLU A 344 87.76 -10.07 206.92
C GLU A 344 87.27 -11.41 207.51
N ASN A 345 88.20 -12.31 207.88
CA ASN A 345 87.91 -13.60 208.53
C ASN A 345 87.25 -13.52 209.93
N LYS A 346 86.79 -12.34 210.37
CA LYS A 346 86.12 -12.14 211.67
C LYS A 346 84.62 -11.85 211.61
N HIS A 347 84.01 -11.59 210.44
CA HIS A 347 82.57 -11.30 210.34
C HIS A 347 81.65 -12.54 210.27
N ILE A 348 82.19 -13.76 210.15
CA ILE A 348 81.44 -15.03 209.95
C ILE A 348 80.60 -15.49 211.18
N LYS A 349 80.47 -14.68 212.24
CA LYS A 349 79.98 -15.13 213.57
C LYS A 349 78.60 -14.61 214.04
N VAL A 350 77.77 -14.03 213.17
CA VAL A 350 76.45 -13.47 213.57
C VAL A 350 75.25 -14.15 212.91
N ASP A 351 75.26 -14.37 211.59
CA ASP A 351 74.06 -14.81 210.86
C ASP A 351 73.65 -16.29 211.09
N ASP A 352 74.51 -17.10 211.73
CA ASP A 352 74.23 -18.48 212.15
C ASP A 352 73.12 -18.60 213.23
N CYS A 353 72.50 -17.48 213.62
CA CYS A 353 71.40 -17.42 214.58
C CYS A 353 69.99 -17.29 213.97
N LYS A 354 69.81 -17.30 212.64
CA LYS A 354 68.46 -17.37 211.99
C LYS A 354 68.14 -18.65 211.21
N LYS A 355 69.02 -19.65 211.30
CA LYS A 355 68.71 -21.02 211.70
C LYS A 355 67.28 -21.59 211.46
N ARG A 356 67.27 -22.75 210.79
CA ARG A 356 66.67 -24.01 211.30
C ARG A 356 65.14 -24.16 211.34
N ILE A 357 64.35 -23.33 210.65
CA ILE A 357 62.92 -23.64 210.43
C ILE A 357 62.65 -23.71 208.92
N ASN A 358 62.45 -24.95 208.45
CA ASN A 358 62.06 -25.39 207.10
C ASN A 358 63.17 -25.64 206.06
N ASP A 359 64.42 -25.77 206.51
CA ASP A 359 65.29 -26.79 205.90
C ASP A 359 64.74 -28.19 206.23
N LEU A 360 64.85 -29.11 205.28
CA LEU A 360 64.86 -30.57 205.47
C LEU A 360 63.67 -31.20 206.21
N SER A 361 62.56 -31.39 205.49
CA SER A 361 61.69 -32.55 205.68
C SER A 361 61.67 -33.45 204.44
N LEU A 362 62.84 -34.06 204.14
CA LEU A 362 63.05 -35.22 203.24
C LEU A 362 62.85 -34.90 201.73
N THR A 363 63.82 -35.05 200.81
CA THR A 363 65.19 -35.61 200.83
C THR A 363 65.36 -37.05 201.34
N LEU A 364 65.30 -38.02 200.43
CA LEU A 364 66.40 -38.96 200.19
C LEU A 364 66.22 -39.69 198.83
N GLU A 365 67.29 -40.38 198.39
CA GLU A 365 67.32 -41.43 197.36
C GLU A 365 66.74 -41.04 195.97
N GLU A 366 67.54 -40.67 194.95
CA GLU A 366 68.74 -41.33 194.40
C GLU A 366 68.42 -42.77 193.87
N ILE A 367 68.95 -43.27 192.74
CA ILE A 367 70.07 -42.80 191.91
C ILE A 367 70.02 -43.41 190.47
N GLN A 368 70.71 -42.78 189.49
CA GLN A 368 71.44 -43.29 188.28
C GLN A 368 71.07 -44.65 187.58
N SER A 369 71.34 -44.93 186.28
CA SER A 369 71.75 -44.13 185.08
C SER A 369 71.94 -45.01 183.81
N GLN A 370 71.81 -44.41 182.60
CA GLN A 370 72.45 -44.83 181.29
C GLN A 370 72.05 -46.22 180.69
N LYS A 371 72.17 -46.56 179.37
CA LYS A 371 72.55 -45.82 178.13
C LYS A 371 72.03 -46.52 176.83
N LEU A 372 71.57 -45.72 175.86
CA LEU A 372 71.66 -45.80 174.38
C LEU A 372 71.28 -47.04 173.50
N ASN A 373 70.61 -46.68 172.39
CA ASN A 373 70.59 -47.22 171.00
C ASN A 373 69.42 -48.10 170.50
N VAL A 374 69.32 -48.24 169.16
CA VAL A 374 68.05 -48.29 168.37
C VAL A 374 67.86 -49.61 167.57
N GLU A 375 66.64 -49.81 167.06
CA GLU A 375 66.27 -50.59 165.85
C GLU A 375 65.80 -52.06 166.02
N GLU A 376 64.51 -52.28 166.34
CA GLU A 376 63.84 -53.57 166.01
C GLU A 376 62.28 -53.59 165.93
N ARG A 377 61.54 -52.52 166.30
CA ARG A 377 60.07 -52.62 166.52
C ARG A 377 59.13 -52.14 165.39
N THR A 378 59.60 -52.16 164.15
CA THR A 378 58.78 -51.94 162.93
C THR A 378 57.69 -53.00 162.71
N LYS A 379 57.88 -54.23 163.23
CA LYS A 379 56.94 -55.39 163.21
C LYS A 379 55.54 -55.18 163.85
N ARG A 380 55.14 -53.95 164.19
CA ARG A 380 53.79 -53.63 164.69
C ARG A 380 52.82 -53.12 163.61
N LEU A 381 53.30 -52.77 162.42
CA LEU A 381 52.46 -52.18 161.35
C LEU A 381 51.59 -53.21 160.59
N GLU A 382 52.07 -54.44 160.40
CA GLU A 382 51.42 -55.41 159.51
C GLU A 382 50.05 -55.92 160.02
N LYS A 383 49.88 -56.06 161.35
CA LYS A 383 48.65 -56.61 161.95
C LYS A 383 47.41 -55.70 161.87
N MET A 384 47.53 -54.47 161.39
CA MET A 384 46.36 -53.61 161.15
C MET A 384 45.70 -53.85 159.79
N ILE A 385 46.44 -54.31 158.78
CA ILE A 385 45.95 -54.36 157.39
C ILE A 385 44.93 -55.48 157.20
N GLU A 386 45.14 -56.64 157.85
CA GLU A 386 44.26 -57.82 157.80
C GLU A 386 42.84 -57.58 158.38
N HIS A 387 42.63 -56.47 159.08
CA HIS A 387 41.32 -56.07 159.61
C HIS A 387 40.40 -55.49 158.52
N ASP A 388 40.93 -54.68 157.61
CA ASP A 388 40.09 -53.88 156.70
C ASP A 388 39.59 -54.65 155.48
N GLU A 389 40.27 -55.72 155.05
CA GLU A 389 39.80 -56.55 153.94
C GLU A 389 38.42 -57.19 154.22
N LYS A 390 38.16 -57.56 155.48
CA LYS A 390 36.89 -58.18 155.90
C LYS A 390 35.69 -57.25 155.70
N ARG A 391 35.87 -55.93 155.80
CA ARG A 391 34.82 -54.92 155.54
C ARG A 391 34.31 -54.97 154.10
N LYS A 392 35.18 -55.29 153.13
CA LYS A 392 34.86 -55.28 151.69
C LYS A 392 33.76 -56.28 151.29
N SER A 393 33.65 -57.40 152.03
CA SER A 393 32.63 -58.44 151.80
C SER A 393 31.19 -57.97 152.05
N ILE A 394 31.00 -57.00 152.95
CA ILE A 394 29.68 -56.50 153.36
C ILE A 394 29.06 -55.64 152.24
N ILE A 395 29.88 -54.90 151.50
CA ILE A 395 29.48 -53.99 150.42
C ILE A 395 28.78 -54.75 149.27
N ILE A 396 29.12 -56.02 149.04
CA ILE A 396 28.49 -56.83 147.98
C ILE A 396 27.01 -57.11 148.29
N LYS A 397 26.62 -57.23 149.58
CA LYS A 397 25.22 -57.42 149.99
C LYS A 397 24.37 -56.16 149.80
N GLU A 398 24.98 -54.97 149.88
CA GLU A 398 24.33 -53.70 149.52
C GLU A 398 23.95 -53.64 148.05
N SER A 399 24.77 -54.20 147.14
CA SER A 399 24.49 -54.23 145.69
C SER A 399 23.12 -54.84 145.36
N ASN A 400 22.77 -55.95 146.01
CA ASN A 400 21.48 -56.61 145.78
C ASN A 400 20.29 -55.78 146.32
N ARG A 401 20.50 -54.94 147.35
CA ARG A 401 19.50 -53.97 147.83
C ARG A 401 19.22 -52.88 146.77
N LEU A 402 20.25 -52.46 146.03
CA LEU A 402 20.13 -51.47 144.96
C LEU A 402 19.32 -52.01 143.77
N GLN A 403 19.43 -53.29 143.42
CA GLN A 403 18.62 -53.87 142.33
C GLN A 403 17.12 -53.87 142.66
N GLY A 404 16.76 -54.06 143.94
CA GLY A 404 15.39 -53.84 144.42
C GLY A 404 14.96 -52.36 144.49
N ALA A 405 15.91 -51.42 144.48
CA ALA A 405 15.60 -49.98 144.31
C ALA A 405 15.29 -49.64 142.85
N ILE A 406 15.96 -50.28 141.87
CA ILE A 406 15.75 -50.04 140.43
C ILE A 406 14.29 -50.27 140.02
N LEU A 407 13.65 -51.37 140.43
CA LEU A 407 12.23 -51.61 140.09
C LEU A 407 11.27 -50.57 140.70
N ARG A 408 11.65 -49.94 141.82
CA ARG A 408 10.89 -48.83 142.42
C ARG A 408 11.11 -47.52 141.65
N THR A 409 12.32 -47.25 141.17
CA THR A 409 12.56 -46.09 140.29
C THR A 409 11.89 -46.27 138.92
N THR A 410 11.75 -47.49 138.38
CA THR A 410 10.98 -47.71 137.15
C THR A 410 9.50 -47.32 137.30
N LYS A 411 8.85 -47.62 138.44
CA LYS A 411 7.50 -47.11 138.72
C LYS A 411 7.48 -45.58 138.89
N LYS A 412 8.44 -45.02 139.63
CA LYS A 412 8.54 -43.55 139.81
C LYS A 412 8.79 -42.81 138.49
N ILE A 413 9.47 -43.42 137.50
CA ILE A 413 9.62 -42.87 136.14
C ILE A 413 8.27 -42.72 135.43
N VAL A 414 7.36 -43.70 135.52
CA VAL A 414 6.02 -43.61 134.90
C VAL A 414 5.15 -42.55 135.59
N GLU A 415 5.28 -42.39 136.90
CA GLU A 415 4.66 -41.26 137.62
C GLU A 415 5.25 -39.92 137.13
N LEU A 416 6.58 -39.81 137.06
CA LEU A 416 7.31 -38.63 136.55
C LEU A 416 6.97 -38.30 135.08
N GLU A 417 6.60 -39.27 134.24
CA GLU A 417 6.14 -38.99 132.87
C GLU A 417 4.73 -38.41 132.80
N ASN A 418 3.86 -38.73 133.77
CA ASN A 418 2.55 -38.09 133.88
C ASN A 418 2.66 -36.72 134.55
N GLU A 419 3.51 -36.59 135.58
CA GLU A 419 3.93 -35.28 136.12
C GLU A 419 4.54 -34.41 135.00
N ARG A 420 5.39 -34.96 134.10
CA ARG A 420 5.93 -34.25 132.92
C ARG A 420 4.85 -33.76 131.97
N LYS A 421 3.76 -34.50 131.75
CA LYS A 421 2.63 -34.06 130.90
C LYS A 421 1.82 -32.93 131.54
N ILE A 422 1.64 -32.96 132.86
CA ILE A 422 1.00 -31.88 133.62
C ILE A 422 1.89 -30.63 133.56
N LEU A 423 3.17 -30.76 133.91
CA LEU A 423 4.18 -29.71 133.78
C LEU A 423 4.27 -29.17 132.34
N GLN A 424 4.08 -29.99 131.30
CA GLN A 424 4.07 -29.52 129.92
C GLN A 424 2.83 -28.66 129.59
N MET A 425 1.66 -28.95 130.18
CA MET A 425 0.48 -28.07 130.09
C MET A 425 0.66 -26.79 130.92
N GLU A 426 1.24 -26.89 132.10
CA GLU A 426 1.59 -25.73 132.92
C GLU A 426 2.58 -24.83 132.19
N ILE A 427 3.64 -25.39 131.60
CA ILE A 427 4.61 -24.70 130.73
C ILE A 427 3.91 -24.01 129.54
N GLN A 428 2.86 -24.59 128.94
CA GLN A 428 2.09 -23.90 127.90
C GLN A 428 1.24 -22.74 128.46
N SER A 429 0.81 -22.80 129.72
CA SER A 429 0.14 -21.69 130.41
C SER A 429 1.12 -20.60 130.85
N GLU A 430 2.31 -21.00 131.33
CA GLU A 430 3.42 -20.10 131.66
C GLU A 430 4.00 -19.46 130.41
N HIS A 431 4.05 -20.13 129.26
CA HIS A 431 4.41 -19.50 127.98
C HIS A 431 3.42 -18.38 127.62
N LYS A 432 2.11 -18.58 127.78
CA LYS A 432 1.13 -17.51 127.56
C LYS A 432 1.27 -16.36 128.57
N LYS A 433 1.65 -16.65 129.82
CA LYS A 433 2.03 -15.62 130.79
C LYS A 433 3.32 -14.91 130.40
N VAL A 434 4.32 -15.63 129.87
CA VAL A 434 5.57 -15.07 129.32
C VAL A 434 5.31 -14.22 128.09
N ASP A 435 4.35 -14.56 127.22
CA ASP A 435 3.94 -13.72 126.10
C ASP A 435 3.29 -12.42 126.60
N VAL A 436 2.40 -12.49 127.60
CA VAL A 436 1.84 -11.31 128.26
C VAL A 436 2.94 -10.50 128.95
N LEU A 437 3.85 -11.13 129.68
CA LEU A 437 5.02 -10.51 130.29
C LEU A 437 5.99 -9.95 129.25
N ASN A 438 6.06 -10.48 128.03
CA ASN A 438 6.80 -9.90 126.90
C ASN A 438 6.08 -8.66 126.33
N THR A 439 4.74 -8.63 126.31
CA THR A 439 3.98 -7.39 126.00
C THR A 439 4.04 -6.34 127.10
N LEU A 440 4.38 -6.74 128.34
CA LEU A 440 4.69 -5.82 129.44
C LEU A 440 6.16 -5.40 129.38
N LEU A 441 7.10 -6.31 129.17
CA LEU A 441 8.52 -6.04 128.99
C LEU A 441 8.80 -5.16 127.77
N THR A 442 8.01 -5.24 126.70
CA THR A 442 8.11 -4.30 125.56
C THR A 442 7.44 -2.95 125.81
N LYS A 443 6.66 -2.79 126.90
CA LYS A 443 6.21 -1.48 127.41
C LYS A 443 7.20 -0.92 128.42
N GLU A 444 7.68 -1.74 129.36
CA GLU A 444 8.76 -1.40 130.29
C GLU A 444 10.06 -1.09 129.55
N ASN A 445 10.39 -1.78 128.46
CA ASN A 445 11.53 -1.42 127.61
C ASN A 445 11.32 -0.11 126.86
N LYS A 446 10.08 0.27 126.54
CA LYS A 446 9.79 1.61 125.98
C LYS A 446 9.90 2.68 127.05
N LEU A 447 9.29 2.49 128.22
CA LEU A 447 9.46 3.34 129.39
C LEU A 447 10.93 3.42 129.83
N PHE A 448 11.70 2.35 129.67
CA PHE A 448 13.14 2.31 129.96
C PHE A 448 13.93 3.07 128.90
N GLU A 449 13.69 2.89 127.61
CA GLU A 449 14.34 3.71 126.58
C GLU A 449 13.92 5.19 126.69
N GLU A 450 12.67 5.51 127.04
CA GLU A 450 12.23 6.87 127.40
C GLU A 450 12.93 7.41 128.66
N LYS A 451 13.09 6.60 129.72
CA LYS A 451 13.83 6.97 130.94
C LYS A 451 15.34 7.02 130.73
N LYS A 452 15.85 6.34 129.71
CA LYS A 452 17.23 6.34 129.24
C LYS A 452 17.48 7.53 128.32
N GLU A 453 16.48 8.00 127.57
CA GLU A 453 16.49 9.29 126.89
C GLU A 453 16.42 10.45 127.90
N ASP A 454 15.58 10.36 128.93
CA ASP A 454 15.60 11.29 130.08
C ASP A 454 16.97 11.27 130.76
N LEU A 455 17.54 10.09 131.04
CA LEU A 455 18.88 9.95 131.60
C LEU A 455 19.96 10.48 130.65
N TYR A 456 19.88 10.26 129.33
CA TYR A 456 20.83 10.85 128.39
C TYR A 456 20.69 12.37 128.31
N GLN A 457 19.49 12.95 128.52
CA GLN A 457 19.33 14.39 128.66
C GLN A 457 19.91 14.90 129.98
N ILE A 458 19.66 14.20 131.09
CA ILE A 458 20.24 14.52 132.42
C ILE A 458 21.76 14.40 132.37
N ASP A 459 22.31 13.28 131.90
CA ASP A 459 23.73 13.03 131.70
C ASP A 459 24.36 14.03 130.73
N PHE A 460 23.67 14.42 129.64
CA PHE A 460 24.15 15.49 128.76
C PHE A 460 24.19 16.85 129.50
N THR A 461 23.23 17.16 130.37
CA THR A 461 23.33 18.35 131.22
C THR A 461 24.42 18.22 132.29
N LEU A 462 24.56 17.05 132.93
CA LEU A 462 25.58 16.73 133.93
C LEU A 462 26.96 16.87 133.32
N GLN A 463 27.22 16.19 132.20
CA GLN A 463 28.46 16.27 131.42
C GLN A 463 28.71 17.70 130.90
N LYS A 464 27.67 18.49 130.60
CA LYS A 464 27.80 19.93 130.29
C LYS A 464 28.12 20.80 131.51
N TYR A 465 27.82 20.36 132.73
CA TYR A 465 28.29 20.96 133.98
C TYR A 465 29.68 20.43 134.39
N GLU A 466 30.01 19.16 134.16
CA GLU A 466 31.33 18.57 134.38
C GLU A 466 32.36 19.14 133.39
N MET A 467 32.03 19.28 132.11
CA MET A 467 32.85 20.01 131.12
C MET A 467 32.99 21.51 131.43
N LYS A 468 32.22 22.07 132.39
CA LYS A 468 32.50 23.40 132.97
C LYS A 468 33.36 23.27 134.23
N LEU A 469 33.11 22.26 135.06
CA LEU A 469 33.88 21.98 136.28
C LEU A 469 35.35 21.64 135.97
N GLU A 470 35.60 20.79 134.98
CA GLU A 470 36.95 20.38 134.56
C GLU A 470 37.69 21.50 133.81
N ARG A 471 36.98 22.36 133.06
CA ARG A 471 37.55 23.62 132.55
C ARG A 471 37.88 24.63 133.66
N VAL A 472 37.19 24.58 134.79
CA VAL A 472 37.52 25.37 135.99
C VAL A 472 38.64 24.69 136.83
N ARG A 473 38.85 23.38 136.68
CA ARG A 473 39.96 22.63 137.29
C ARG A 473 41.24 22.59 136.46
N GLY A 474 41.18 22.92 135.17
CA GLY A 474 42.34 23.04 134.28
C GLY A 474 42.69 21.79 133.47
N HIS A 475 41.81 20.80 133.38
CA HIS A 475 41.98 19.65 132.48
C HIS A 475 41.15 19.83 131.19
N GLU A 476 41.77 20.41 130.16
CA GLU A 476 41.31 20.24 128.77
C GLU A 476 41.72 18.84 128.27
N PRO A 477 40.83 18.10 127.58
CA PRO A 477 41.23 16.90 126.84
C PRO A 477 42.03 17.28 125.59
N ASP A 478 42.92 16.40 125.12
CA ASP A 478 43.76 16.67 123.96
C ASP A 478 42.94 16.72 122.65
N LYS A 479 42.59 17.95 122.25
CA LYS A 479 41.86 18.28 121.01
C LYS A 479 42.38 17.54 119.78
N ASN A 480 43.69 17.37 119.69
CA ASN A 480 44.38 16.81 118.53
C ASN A 480 43.88 15.38 118.22
N GLU A 481 43.59 14.58 119.24
CA GLU A 481 43.05 13.23 119.07
C GLU A 481 41.55 13.18 118.74
N THR A 482 40.79 14.21 119.08
CA THR A 482 39.38 14.34 118.65
C THR A 482 39.26 14.88 117.23
N GLU A 483 40.08 15.87 116.86
CA GLU A 483 40.07 16.49 115.54
C GLU A 483 40.52 15.49 114.47
N LYS A 484 41.58 14.69 114.68
CA LYS A 484 41.97 13.58 113.79
C LYS A 484 40.87 12.55 113.54
N LYS A 485 40.02 12.28 114.54
CA LYS A 485 38.92 11.30 114.41
C LYS A 485 37.75 11.90 113.66
N GLN A 486 37.48 13.19 113.87
CA GLN A 486 36.46 13.93 113.12
C GLN A 486 36.84 14.08 111.64
N THR A 487 38.06 14.52 111.32
CA THR A 487 38.53 14.61 109.94
C THR A 487 38.52 13.24 109.25
N ARG A 488 38.90 12.16 109.95
CA ARG A 488 38.84 10.81 109.38
C ARG A 488 37.41 10.31 109.12
N ILE A 489 36.42 10.74 109.92
CA ILE A 489 35.00 10.48 109.64
C ILE A 489 34.58 11.27 108.38
N GLU A 490 34.94 12.54 108.30
CA GLU A 490 34.60 13.41 107.15
C GLU A 490 35.24 12.93 105.84
N GLU A 491 36.49 12.46 105.86
CA GLU A 491 37.15 11.78 104.74
C GLU A 491 36.37 10.53 104.28
N LEU A 492 36.02 9.64 105.21
CA LEU A 492 35.29 8.41 104.90
C LEU A 492 33.88 8.72 104.38
N GLN A 493 33.25 9.78 104.86
CA GLN A 493 31.93 10.21 104.44
C GLN A 493 31.96 10.93 103.09
N ALA A 494 33.03 11.67 102.78
CA ALA A 494 33.29 12.19 101.43
C ALA A 494 33.52 11.07 100.41
N VAL A 495 34.33 10.06 100.76
CA VAL A 495 34.53 8.86 99.92
C VAL A 495 33.22 8.09 99.72
N LEU A 496 32.40 7.93 100.76
CA LEU A 496 31.07 7.30 100.65
C LEU A 496 30.13 8.09 99.72
N ASN A 497 30.15 9.43 99.79
CA ASN A 497 29.38 10.30 98.91
C ASN A 497 29.88 10.20 97.45
N GLU A 498 31.18 10.12 97.22
CA GLU A 498 31.79 9.91 95.90
C GLU A 498 31.43 8.53 95.31
N LYS A 499 31.50 7.45 96.11
CA LYS A 499 31.13 6.09 95.66
C LYS A 499 29.62 5.92 95.45
N THR A 500 28.77 6.61 96.22
CA THR A 500 27.32 6.61 95.96
C THR A 500 26.93 7.52 94.78
N ALA A 501 27.66 8.60 94.50
CA ALA A 501 27.47 9.43 93.31
C ALA A 501 27.87 8.67 92.02
N THR A 502 29.04 8.02 92.02
CA THR A 502 29.49 7.19 90.89
C THR A 502 28.60 5.96 90.69
N SER A 503 28.12 5.32 91.76
CA SER A 503 27.10 4.26 91.68
C SER A 503 25.79 4.74 91.03
N LYS A 504 25.26 5.89 91.44
CA LYS A 504 24.06 6.51 90.82
C LYS A 504 24.28 6.85 89.34
N LEU A 505 25.47 7.36 88.98
CA LEU A 505 25.83 7.63 87.59
C LEU A 505 25.84 6.35 86.75
N LEU A 506 26.53 5.29 87.22
CA LEU A 506 26.55 3.98 86.55
C LEU A 506 25.15 3.37 86.41
N GLN A 507 24.29 3.53 87.42
CA GLN A 507 22.91 3.05 87.35
C GLN A 507 22.06 3.85 86.34
N SER A 508 22.27 5.17 86.22
CA SER A 508 21.64 5.98 85.17
C SER A 508 22.12 5.61 83.76
N GLN A 509 23.40 5.27 83.61
CA GLN A 509 23.98 4.79 82.35
C GLN A 509 23.44 3.40 81.96
N LEU A 510 23.27 2.49 82.94
CA LEU A 510 22.61 1.20 82.73
C LEU A 510 21.16 1.38 82.27
N VAL A 511 20.36 2.25 82.91
CA VAL A 511 18.97 2.50 82.49
C VAL A 511 18.90 3.13 81.09
N SER A 512 19.86 3.98 80.71
CA SER A 512 19.97 4.48 79.34
C SER A 512 20.31 3.36 78.35
N LEU A 513 21.30 2.52 78.66
CA LEU A 513 21.68 1.37 77.83
C LEU A 513 20.51 0.38 77.67
N GLU A 514 19.76 0.09 78.73
CA GLU A 514 18.55 -0.73 78.65
C GLU A 514 17.45 -0.09 77.79
N HIS A 515 17.32 1.25 77.78
CA HIS A 515 16.38 1.94 76.91
C HIS A 515 16.83 1.86 75.45
N ASP A 516 18.10 2.13 75.17
CA ASP A 516 18.68 2.06 73.83
C ASP A 516 18.69 0.62 73.29
N MET A 517 18.96 -0.39 74.12
CA MET A 517 18.81 -1.80 73.77
C MET A 517 17.37 -2.16 73.41
N ARG A 518 16.37 -1.71 74.19
CA ARG A 518 14.94 -1.89 73.86
C ARG A 518 14.55 -1.18 72.57
N LYS A 519 15.10 0.01 72.31
CA LYS A 519 14.87 0.80 71.10
C LYS A 519 15.47 0.13 69.86
N VAL A 520 16.69 -0.39 69.96
CA VAL A 520 17.35 -1.18 68.91
C VAL A 520 16.60 -2.50 68.66
N TYR A 521 16.18 -3.20 69.72
CA TYR A 521 15.37 -4.42 69.61
C TYR A 521 14.03 -4.17 68.89
N ASN A 522 13.33 -3.09 69.25
CA ASN A 522 12.08 -2.70 68.58
C ASN A 522 12.30 -2.30 67.12
N SER A 523 13.40 -1.59 66.81
CA SER A 523 13.79 -1.26 65.43
C SER A 523 14.05 -2.53 64.62
N LEU A 524 14.90 -3.43 65.13
CA LEU A 524 15.21 -4.73 64.52
C LEU A 524 13.97 -5.62 64.34
N SER A 525 13.04 -5.60 65.30
CA SER A 525 11.74 -6.27 65.17
C SER A 525 10.92 -5.68 64.01
N SER A 526 10.83 -4.35 63.91
CA SER A 526 10.12 -3.69 62.81
C SER A 526 10.77 -3.94 61.44
N GLU A 527 12.10 -3.90 61.35
CA GLU A 527 12.88 -4.25 60.15
C GLU A 527 12.72 -5.73 59.76
N ASN A 528 12.59 -6.63 60.73
CA ASN A 528 12.30 -8.04 60.47
C ASN A 528 10.86 -8.23 59.96
N HIS A 529 9.86 -7.50 60.48
CA HIS A 529 8.51 -7.49 59.93
C HIS A 529 8.47 -6.91 58.50
N GLU A 530 9.21 -5.84 58.23
CA GLU A 530 9.45 -5.30 56.88
C GLU A 530 10.09 -6.34 55.95
N LEU A 531 11.13 -7.05 56.40
CA LEU A 531 11.79 -8.13 55.65
C LEU A 531 10.85 -9.29 55.33
N VAL A 532 9.97 -9.68 56.26
CA VAL A 532 8.95 -10.71 56.01
C VAL A 532 7.93 -10.22 54.98
N ARG A 533 7.46 -8.96 55.10
CA ARG A 533 6.57 -8.31 54.12
C ARG A 533 7.19 -8.25 52.72
N LEU A 534 8.46 -7.87 52.62
CA LEU A 534 9.21 -7.82 51.36
C LEU A 534 9.50 -9.22 50.78
N ARG A 535 9.74 -10.23 51.62
CA ARG A 535 9.86 -11.63 51.19
C ARG A 535 8.55 -12.18 50.62
N SER A 536 7.41 -11.89 51.27
CA SER A 536 6.08 -12.21 50.71
C SER A 536 5.89 -11.53 49.36
N LYS A 537 6.04 -10.20 49.29
CA LYS A 537 5.86 -9.44 48.05
C LYS A 537 6.80 -9.89 46.93
N LYS A 538 8.03 -10.33 47.25
CA LYS A 538 8.94 -10.96 46.28
C LYS A 538 8.36 -12.28 45.76
N GLN A 539 7.82 -13.13 46.63
CA GLN A 539 7.21 -14.40 46.23
C GLN A 539 5.95 -14.16 45.37
N ASP A 540 5.11 -13.19 45.73
CA ASP A 540 3.92 -12.80 44.96
C ASP A 540 4.30 -12.32 43.54
N LEU A 541 5.36 -11.52 43.43
CA LEU A 541 5.90 -11.07 42.15
C LEU A 541 6.53 -12.20 41.33
N LEU A 542 7.22 -13.16 41.96
CA LEU A 542 7.77 -14.34 41.27
C LEU A 542 6.65 -15.24 40.72
N LEU A 543 5.56 -15.43 41.47
CA LEU A 543 4.38 -16.16 41.01
C LEU A 543 3.68 -15.43 39.85
N LEU A 544 3.62 -14.09 39.89
CA LEU A 544 3.08 -13.29 38.78
C LEU A 544 3.95 -13.40 37.51
N ILE A 545 5.28 -13.45 37.66
CA ILE A 545 6.23 -13.63 36.55
C ILE A 545 6.10 -15.04 35.95
N ASP A 546 6.13 -16.10 36.76
CA ASP A 546 5.92 -17.49 36.31
C ASP A 546 4.56 -17.68 35.60
N GLY A 547 3.49 -17.10 36.15
CA GLY A 547 2.18 -17.04 35.49
C GLY A 547 2.19 -16.22 34.20
N GLY A 548 3.05 -15.20 34.09
CA GLY A 548 3.32 -14.46 32.85
C GLY A 548 4.03 -15.31 31.80
N GLU A 549 5.15 -15.93 32.17
CA GLU A 549 5.94 -16.81 31.28
C GLU A 549 5.13 -18.00 30.76
N LYS A 550 4.29 -18.62 31.61
CA LYS A 550 3.40 -19.71 31.20
C LYS A 550 2.39 -19.25 30.15
N ARG A 551 1.77 -18.08 30.33
CA ARG A 551 0.87 -17.49 29.33
C ARG A 551 1.60 -17.10 28.05
N LEU A 552 2.83 -16.58 28.15
CA LEU A 552 3.67 -16.26 26.99
C LEU A 552 4.01 -17.52 26.18
N LYS A 553 4.40 -18.62 26.83
CA LYS A 553 4.68 -19.90 26.16
C LYS A 553 3.45 -20.49 25.46
N ILE A 554 2.26 -20.37 26.07
CA ILE A 554 1.00 -20.78 25.44
C ILE A 554 0.71 -19.91 24.21
N ALA A 555 0.89 -18.59 24.30
CA ALA A 555 0.69 -17.68 23.17
C ALA A 555 1.73 -17.89 22.04
N GLN A 556 2.95 -18.30 22.37
CA GLN A 556 3.99 -18.71 21.41
C GLN A 556 3.58 -19.98 20.65
N SER A 557 3.17 -21.05 21.36
CA SER A 557 2.63 -22.27 20.75
C SER A 557 1.46 -21.97 19.81
N GLN A 558 0.48 -21.18 20.28
CA GLN A 558 -0.67 -20.78 19.46
C GLN A 558 -0.27 -19.97 18.23
N ASN A 559 0.72 -19.08 18.32
CA ASN A 559 1.24 -18.35 17.17
C ASN A 559 1.97 -19.28 16.18
N GLU A 560 2.76 -20.23 16.66
CA GLU A 560 3.44 -21.24 15.83
C GLU A 560 2.41 -22.15 15.12
N GLU A 561 1.38 -22.60 15.84
CA GLU A 561 0.23 -23.32 15.28
C GLU A 561 -0.48 -22.49 14.18
N ARG A 562 -0.77 -21.21 14.43
CA ARG A 562 -1.36 -20.31 13.41
C ARG A 562 -0.46 -20.10 12.20
N GLN A 563 0.86 -20.02 12.38
CA GLN A 563 1.80 -19.92 11.26
C GLN A 563 1.85 -21.23 10.44
N VAL A 564 1.70 -22.39 11.07
CA VAL A 564 1.54 -23.68 10.36
C VAL A 564 0.21 -23.75 9.61
N GLU A 565 -0.91 -23.34 10.22
CA GLU A 565 -2.20 -23.22 9.53
C GLU A 565 -2.13 -22.28 8.32
N GLU A 566 -1.50 -21.11 8.47
CA GLU A 566 -1.34 -20.15 7.38
C GLU A 566 -0.51 -20.73 6.23
N ASN A 567 0.60 -21.40 6.53
CA ASN A 567 1.43 -22.05 5.51
C ASN A 567 0.70 -23.20 4.80
N ILE A 568 -0.14 -23.97 5.51
CA ILE A 568 -1.01 -24.98 4.90
C ILE A 568 -2.06 -24.33 3.98
N MET A 569 -2.64 -23.18 4.38
CA MET A 569 -3.60 -22.45 3.55
C MET A 569 -2.93 -21.80 2.33
N ARG A 570 -1.73 -21.23 2.47
CA ARG A 570 -0.91 -20.74 1.35
C ARG A 570 -0.57 -21.86 0.36
N LEU A 571 -0.22 -23.05 0.86
CA LEU A 571 0.03 -24.23 0.01
C LEU A 571 -1.24 -24.66 -0.75
N ARG A 572 -2.41 -24.66 -0.10
CA ARG A 572 -3.70 -24.92 -0.77
C ARG A 572 -4.05 -23.87 -1.82
N VAL A 573 -3.77 -22.60 -1.57
CA VAL A 573 -3.94 -21.52 -2.56
C VAL A 573 -3.02 -21.77 -3.77
N LEU A 574 -1.73 -22.02 -3.56
CA LEU A 574 -0.79 -22.34 -4.66
C LEU A 574 -1.21 -23.58 -5.47
N GLN A 575 -1.77 -24.61 -4.81
CA GLN A 575 -2.34 -25.77 -5.49
C GLN A 575 -3.57 -25.42 -6.33
N LEU A 576 -4.48 -24.59 -5.83
CA LEU A 576 -5.66 -24.12 -6.56
C LEU A 576 -5.27 -23.17 -7.72
N GLU A 577 -4.30 -22.27 -7.53
CA GLU A 577 -3.74 -21.42 -8.58
C GLU A 577 -3.08 -22.26 -9.69
N GLY A 578 -2.36 -23.32 -9.31
CA GLY A 578 -1.85 -24.32 -10.26
C GLY A 578 -2.97 -25.06 -10.99
N MET A 579 -4.05 -25.46 -10.31
CA MET A 579 -5.22 -26.09 -10.96
C MET A 579 -5.94 -25.13 -11.91
N ILE A 580 -6.13 -23.87 -11.51
CA ILE A 580 -6.73 -22.81 -12.34
C ILE A 580 -5.85 -22.52 -13.56
N SER A 581 -4.52 -22.47 -13.40
CA SER A 581 -3.59 -22.30 -14.53
C SER A 581 -3.71 -23.47 -15.52
N ASN A 582 -3.64 -24.72 -15.03
CA ASN A 582 -3.84 -25.92 -15.84
C ASN A 582 -5.24 -26.00 -16.50
N MET A 583 -6.26 -25.37 -15.92
CA MET A 583 -7.59 -25.24 -16.54
C MET A 583 -7.62 -24.12 -17.58
N SER A 584 -6.95 -22.99 -17.33
CA SER A 584 -6.79 -21.88 -18.27
C SER A 584 -6.04 -22.34 -19.53
N ASP A 585 -4.95 -23.10 -19.38
CA ASP A 585 -4.19 -23.66 -20.50
C ASP A 585 -5.04 -24.62 -21.34
N LYS A 586 -5.84 -25.49 -20.70
CA LYS A 586 -6.80 -26.37 -21.38
C LYS A 586 -7.91 -25.60 -22.10
N VAL A 587 -8.44 -24.54 -21.49
CA VAL A 587 -9.44 -23.67 -22.13
C VAL A 587 -8.84 -22.92 -23.31
N TYR A 588 -7.60 -22.45 -23.19
CA TYR A 588 -6.86 -21.81 -24.27
C TYR A 588 -6.59 -22.76 -25.44
N ASP A 589 -6.15 -24.00 -25.18
CA ASP A 589 -5.97 -25.00 -26.23
C ASP A 589 -7.32 -25.39 -26.86
N LEU A 590 -8.38 -25.58 -26.08
CA LEU A 590 -9.73 -25.84 -26.62
C LEU A 590 -10.26 -24.68 -27.48
N GLU A 591 -10.05 -23.43 -27.07
CA GLU A 591 -10.41 -22.24 -27.84
C GLU A 591 -9.59 -22.13 -29.13
N LYS A 592 -8.28 -22.42 -29.07
CA LYS A 592 -7.40 -22.52 -30.24
C LYS A 592 -7.82 -23.64 -31.19
N TYR A 593 -8.23 -24.81 -30.68
CA TYR A 593 -8.82 -25.88 -31.50
C TYR A 593 -10.15 -25.44 -32.12
N ARG A 594 -11.02 -24.73 -31.38
CA ARG A 594 -12.28 -24.16 -31.90
C ARG A 594 -12.01 -23.18 -33.04
N LEU A 595 -11.09 -22.22 -32.85
CA LEU A 595 -10.75 -21.22 -33.87
C LEU A 595 -10.12 -21.86 -35.12
N ASN A 596 -9.29 -22.90 -34.96
CA ASN A 596 -8.75 -23.67 -36.09
C ASN A 596 -9.84 -24.44 -36.85
N LEU A 597 -10.82 -25.02 -36.14
CA LEU A 597 -11.96 -25.70 -36.76
C LEU A 597 -12.89 -24.70 -37.45
N ASP A 598 -13.20 -23.56 -36.82
CA ASP A 598 -14.00 -22.48 -37.42
C ASP A 598 -13.32 -21.90 -38.68
N ALA A 599 -11.98 -21.79 -38.70
CA ALA A 599 -11.22 -21.40 -39.87
C ALA A 599 -11.33 -22.43 -41.00
N ALA A 600 -11.05 -23.71 -40.72
CA ALA A 600 -11.16 -24.78 -41.70
C ALA A 600 -12.61 -24.96 -42.23
N LEU A 601 -13.63 -24.76 -41.38
CA LEU A 601 -15.03 -24.76 -41.79
C LEU A 601 -15.36 -23.57 -42.70
N LYS A 602 -14.84 -22.36 -42.41
CA LYS A 602 -15.00 -21.19 -43.28
C LYS A 602 -14.31 -21.40 -44.64
N GLU A 603 -13.09 -21.94 -44.64
CA GLU A 603 -12.37 -22.30 -45.87
C GLU A 603 -13.19 -23.28 -46.71
N ARG A 604 -13.70 -24.38 -46.11
CA ARG A 604 -14.58 -25.34 -46.80
C ARG A 604 -15.89 -24.73 -47.27
N VAL A 605 -16.50 -23.81 -46.52
CA VAL A 605 -17.68 -23.07 -46.99
C VAL A 605 -17.33 -22.20 -48.20
N THR A 606 -16.20 -21.47 -48.19
CA THR A 606 -15.78 -20.67 -49.35
C THR A 606 -15.41 -21.51 -50.58
N GLU A 607 -14.82 -22.68 -50.37
CA GLU A 607 -14.56 -23.65 -51.44
C GLU A 607 -15.87 -24.17 -52.06
N ILE A 608 -16.85 -24.52 -51.22
CA ILE A 608 -18.18 -24.95 -51.67
C ILE A 608 -18.94 -23.82 -52.37
N THR A 609 -18.86 -22.57 -51.91
CA THR A 609 -19.49 -21.44 -52.63
C THR A 609 -18.84 -21.23 -54.00
N VAL A 610 -17.51 -21.26 -54.11
CA VAL A 610 -16.83 -21.15 -55.41
C VAL A 610 -17.17 -22.32 -56.33
N GLN A 611 -17.27 -23.56 -55.82
CA GLN A 611 -17.72 -24.72 -56.60
C GLN A 611 -19.18 -24.58 -57.06
N THR A 612 -20.09 -24.09 -56.21
CA THR A 612 -21.50 -23.88 -56.61
C THR A 612 -21.67 -22.72 -57.57
N GLU A 613 -20.90 -21.64 -57.43
CA GLU A 613 -20.85 -20.54 -58.41
C GLU A 613 -20.33 -21.01 -59.77
N ALA A 614 -19.26 -21.83 -59.81
CA ALA A 614 -18.76 -22.45 -61.02
C ALA A 614 -19.81 -23.35 -61.70
N LEU A 615 -20.55 -24.15 -60.93
CA LEU A 615 -21.67 -24.97 -61.42
C LEU A 615 -22.85 -24.12 -61.94
N VAL A 616 -23.15 -22.98 -61.31
CA VAL A 616 -24.16 -22.02 -61.78
C VAL A 616 -23.71 -21.33 -63.08
N ILE A 617 -22.42 -21.04 -63.23
CA ILE A 617 -21.84 -20.51 -64.48
C ILE A 617 -21.91 -21.57 -65.59
N GLN A 618 -21.50 -22.81 -65.32
CA GLN A 618 -21.63 -23.93 -66.27
C GLN A 618 -23.10 -24.15 -66.68
N LYS A 619 -24.04 -24.12 -65.73
CA LYS A 619 -25.47 -24.19 -66.05
C LYS A 619 -25.91 -23.03 -66.96
N ARG A 620 -25.49 -21.80 -66.69
CA ARG A 620 -25.81 -20.63 -67.52
C ARG A 620 -25.26 -20.77 -68.94
N ILE A 621 -24.04 -21.30 -69.09
CA ILE A 621 -23.45 -21.59 -70.41
C ILE A 621 -24.30 -22.62 -71.15
N ALA A 622 -24.64 -23.75 -70.52
CA ALA A 622 -25.50 -24.77 -71.12
C ALA A 622 -26.93 -24.27 -71.44
N ASP A 623 -27.53 -23.42 -70.59
CA ASP A 623 -28.83 -22.79 -70.85
C ASP A 623 -28.75 -21.83 -72.07
N ASN A 624 -27.63 -21.10 -72.22
CA ASN A 624 -27.35 -20.23 -73.38
C ASN A 624 -27.14 -21.05 -74.66
N GLU A 625 -26.28 -22.08 -74.65
CA GLU A 625 -26.07 -23.01 -75.77
C GLU A 625 -27.39 -23.65 -76.22
N CYS A 626 -28.21 -24.09 -75.26
CA CYS A 626 -29.55 -24.59 -75.56
C CYS A 626 -30.46 -23.51 -76.18
N SER A 627 -30.28 -22.23 -75.85
CA SER A 627 -31.01 -21.11 -76.46
C SER A 627 -30.56 -20.82 -77.91
N GLU A 628 -29.26 -20.92 -78.18
CA GLU A 628 -28.68 -20.79 -79.52
C GLU A 628 -29.09 -21.96 -80.42
N LEU A 629 -29.06 -23.19 -79.90
CA LEU A 629 -29.60 -24.36 -80.60
C LEU A 629 -31.12 -24.22 -80.87
N ARG A 630 -31.89 -23.66 -79.92
CA ARG A 630 -33.32 -23.37 -80.12
C ARG A 630 -33.54 -22.32 -81.22
N THR A 631 -32.80 -21.21 -81.24
CA THR A 631 -32.92 -20.18 -82.28
C THR A 631 -32.51 -20.74 -83.64
N ALA A 632 -31.37 -21.41 -83.75
CA ALA A 632 -30.93 -22.09 -84.97
C ALA A 632 -31.98 -23.10 -85.49
N ILE A 633 -32.62 -23.88 -84.62
CA ILE A 633 -33.74 -24.77 -85.00
C ILE A 633 -34.93 -23.95 -85.55
N THR A 634 -35.29 -22.82 -84.94
CA THR A 634 -36.37 -21.96 -85.48
C THR A 634 -36.02 -21.33 -86.83
N GLU A 635 -34.78 -20.94 -87.05
CA GLU A 635 -34.28 -20.44 -88.34
C GLU A 635 -34.35 -21.53 -89.41
N ARG A 636 -33.84 -22.75 -89.14
CA ARG A 636 -33.93 -23.88 -90.07
C ARG A 636 -35.40 -24.24 -90.37
N ARG A 637 -36.28 -24.22 -89.37
CA ARG A 637 -37.75 -24.37 -89.55
C ARG A 637 -38.38 -23.22 -90.35
N SER A 638 -37.85 -22.00 -90.28
CA SER A 638 -38.30 -20.89 -91.14
C SER A 638 -37.84 -21.09 -92.59
N ARG A 639 -36.60 -21.56 -92.79
CA ARG A 639 -36.03 -21.83 -94.11
C ARG A 639 -36.73 -22.99 -94.81
N ILE A 640 -37.10 -24.04 -94.08
CA ILE A 640 -37.93 -25.13 -94.62
C ILE A 640 -39.29 -24.60 -95.08
N ARG A 641 -39.97 -23.76 -94.28
CA ARG A 641 -41.25 -23.13 -94.67
C ARG A 641 -41.10 -22.21 -95.89
N GLN A 642 -39.99 -21.45 -96.01
CA GLN A 642 -39.69 -20.67 -97.22
C GLN A 642 -39.51 -21.54 -98.47
N LEU A 643 -38.89 -22.73 -98.33
CA LEU A 643 -38.69 -23.66 -99.43
C LEU A 643 -39.99 -24.37 -99.83
N GLN A 644 -40.83 -24.75 -98.86
CA GLN A 644 -42.18 -25.24 -99.12
C GLN A 644 -43.01 -24.17 -99.85
N ALA A 645 -43.10 -22.94 -99.30
CA ALA A 645 -43.83 -21.86 -99.94
C ALA A 645 -43.33 -21.54 -101.37
N ARG A 646 -42.03 -21.71 -101.67
CA ARG A 646 -41.50 -21.61 -103.04
C ARG A 646 -41.90 -22.79 -103.93
N TYR A 647 -41.92 -24.01 -103.41
CA TYR A 647 -42.41 -25.19 -104.12
C TYR A 647 -43.90 -25.06 -104.44
N ASP A 648 -44.71 -24.74 -103.43
CA ASP A 648 -46.16 -24.54 -103.54
C ASP A 648 -46.50 -23.41 -104.52
N SER A 649 -45.76 -22.28 -104.45
CA SER A 649 -45.90 -21.18 -105.42
C SER A 649 -45.47 -21.57 -106.84
N GLY A 650 -44.45 -22.43 -106.99
CA GLY A 650 -44.01 -22.94 -108.29
C GLY A 650 -45.00 -23.93 -108.91
N VAL A 651 -45.70 -24.71 -108.09
CA VAL A 651 -46.83 -25.54 -108.54
C VAL A 651 -48.01 -24.65 -108.93
N ALA A 652 -48.31 -23.60 -108.16
CA ALA A 652 -49.38 -22.65 -108.46
C ALA A 652 -49.17 -21.84 -109.74
N THR A 653 -47.93 -21.41 -110.06
CA THR A 653 -47.64 -20.65 -111.29
C THR A 653 -47.57 -21.52 -112.56
N MET A 654 -47.59 -22.85 -112.45
CA MET A 654 -47.60 -23.76 -113.61
C MET A 654 -48.98 -23.95 -114.27
N GLY A 655 -50.06 -23.44 -113.67
CA GLY A 655 -51.35 -23.17 -114.32
C GLY A 655 -52.13 -24.37 -114.88
N SER A 656 -53.25 -24.74 -114.23
CA SER A 656 -54.21 -25.70 -114.79
C SER A 656 -54.94 -25.13 -116.01
N THR A 657 -55.09 -25.95 -117.06
CA THR A 657 -56.04 -25.69 -118.14
C THR A 657 -57.49 -25.89 -117.66
N PRO A 658 -58.53 -25.42 -118.40
CA PRO A 658 -59.93 -25.55 -117.99
C PRO A 658 -60.46 -26.98 -117.80
N ASP A 659 -59.69 -28.00 -118.16
CA ASP A 659 -59.99 -29.44 -117.98
C ASP A 659 -58.86 -30.19 -117.25
N GLY A 660 -58.10 -29.48 -116.38
CA GLY A 660 -57.27 -30.08 -115.34
C GLY A 660 -55.90 -30.65 -115.73
N ALA A 661 -55.51 -30.64 -117.01
CA ALA A 661 -54.21 -31.17 -117.46
C ALA A 661 -53.11 -30.08 -117.56
N PRO A 662 -51.83 -30.40 -117.29
CA PRO A 662 -50.72 -29.44 -117.33
C PRO A 662 -50.25 -29.10 -118.76
N MET A 663 -49.87 -27.83 -118.97
CA MET A 663 -49.60 -27.27 -120.31
C MET A 663 -48.17 -27.55 -120.80
N SER A 664 -48.02 -27.88 -122.09
CA SER A 664 -46.74 -28.33 -122.69
C SER A 664 -45.99 -27.25 -123.50
N THR A 665 -44.66 -27.30 -123.44
CA THR A 665 -43.69 -26.29 -123.90
C THR A 665 -43.72 -25.97 -125.41
N ALA A 666 -44.47 -26.73 -126.21
CA ALA A 666 -44.64 -26.47 -127.64
C ALA A 666 -45.55 -25.26 -127.93
N TYR A 667 -46.61 -25.06 -127.13
CA TYR A 667 -47.64 -24.04 -127.38
C TYR A 667 -47.07 -22.61 -127.30
N LEU A 668 -46.31 -22.32 -126.26
CA LEU A 668 -45.71 -21.00 -125.99
C LEU A 668 -44.72 -20.53 -127.09
N LYS A 669 -44.16 -21.46 -127.88
CA LYS A 669 -43.26 -21.13 -129.00
C LYS A 669 -44.00 -20.67 -130.27
N ILE A 670 -45.29 -20.98 -130.40
CA ILE A 670 -46.09 -20.58 -131.58
C ILE A 670 -46.66 -19.17 -131.36
N GLN A 671 -47.26 -18.91 -130.19
CA GLN A 671 -47.80 -17.59 -129.83
C GLN A 671 -46.72 -16.50 -129.87
N SER A 672 -45.57 -16.74 -129.22
CA SER A 672 -44.44 -15.80 -129.19
C SER A 672 -43.70 -15.62 -130.52
N ALA A 673 -44.13 -16.28 -131.60
CA ALA A 673 -43.68 -16.03 -132.97
C ALA A 673 -44.63 -15.06 -133.71
N GLN A 674 -45.95 -15.16 -133.52
CA GLN A 674 -46.93 -14.25 -134.14
C GLN A 674 -46.85 -12.84 -133.54
N GLU A 675 -46.72 -12.72 -132.22
CA GLU A 675 -46.60 -11.41 -131.53
C GLU A 675 -45.40 -10.59 -132.02
N ARG A 676 -44.28 -11.25 -132.37
CA ARG A 676 -43.07 -10.61 -132.91
C ARG A 676 -43.19 -10.10 -134.34
N TYR A 677 -44.20 -10.53 -135.11
CA TYR A 677 -44.51 -9.94 -136.41
C TYR A 677 -45.37 -8.68 -136.23
N MET A 678 -46.45 -8.77 -135.43
CA MET A 678 -47.36 -7.66 -135.14
C MET A 678 -46.64 -6.45 -134.50
N LEU A 679 -45.69 -6.71 -133.59
CA LEU A 679 -44.90 -5.65 -132.94
C LEU A 679 -43.97 -4.89 -133.91
N ARG A 680 -43.58 -5.47 -135.06
CA ARG A 680 -42.80 -4.74 -136.08
C ARG A 680 -43.67 -3.79 -136.88
N GLU A 681 -44.84 -4.24 -137.32
CA GLU A 681 -45.79 -3.39 -138.06
C GLU A 681 -46.41 -2.29 -137.17
N GLN A 682 -46.36 -2.44 -135.85
CA GLN A 682 -46.66 -1.38 -134.88
C GLN A 682 -45.47 -0.43 -134.65
N GLY A 683 -44.22 -0.92 -134.73
CA GLY A 683 -43.01 -0.10 -134.62
C GLY A 683 -42.92 0.98 -135.70
N ASP A 684 -43.03 0.59 -136.97
CA ASP A 684 -42.93 1.54 -138.10
C ASP A 684 -44.02 2.65 -138.03
N LYS A 685 -45.22 2.29 -137.53
CA LYS A 685 -46.35 3.23 -137.32
C LYS A 685 -46.16 4.13 -136.09
N LEU A 686 -45.34 3.70 -135.12
CA LEU A 686 -44.91 4.53 -134.00
C LEU A 686 -43.78 5.47 -134.40
N ASP A 687 -42.84 5.09 -135.26
CA ASP A 687 -41.78 6.00 -135.75
C ASP A 687 -42.35 7.16 -136.60
N ASP A 688 -43.39 6.90 -137.40
CA ASP A 688 -44.14 7.95 -138.10
C ASP A 688 -45.16 8.69 -137.22
N ALA A 689 -45.36 8.26 -135.97
CA ALA A 689 -45.98 9.08 -134.91
C ALA A 689 -44.92 9.91 -134.17
N ILE A 690 -43.72 9.37 -133.93
CA ILE A 690 -42.58 10.06 -133.30
C ILE A 690 -42.17 11.27 -134.14
N LYS A 691 -42.01 11.15 -135.47
CA LYS A 691 -41.67 12.30 -136.33
C LYS A 691 -42.73 13.42 -136.32
N ARG A 692 -44.01 13.07 -136.15
CA ARG A 692 -45.10 14.06 -135.98
C ARG A 692 -45.04 14.69 -134.60
N THR A 693 -44.93 13.90 -133.54
CA THR A 693 -44.80 14.40 -132.16
C THR A 693 -43.50 15.17 -131.94
N GLU A 694 -42.41 14.92 -132.66
CA GLU A 694 -41.21 15.77 -132.66
C GLU A 694 -41.46 17.15 -133.28
N GLN A 695 -42.23 17.21 -134.37
CA GLN A 695 -42.58 18.47 -135.01
C GLN A 695 -43.60 19.25 -134.16
N GLU A 696 -44.54 18.54 -133.53
CA GLU A 696 -45.42 19.08 -132.50
C GLU A 696 -44.62 19.54 -131.28
N ILE A 697 -43.61 18.80 -130.81
CA ILE A 697 -42.69 19.22 -129.73
C ILE A 697 -41.94 20.49 -130.11
N ARG A 698 -41.40 20.63 -131.32
CA ARG A 698 -40.78 21.91 -131.75
C ARG A 698 -41.77 23.08 -131.82
N SER A 699 -43.05 22.80 -132.09
CA SER A 699 -44.11 23.82 -132.01
C SER A 699 -44.50 24.15 -130.56
N MET A 700 -44.57 23.12 -129.69
CA MET A 700 -44.86 23.25 -128.26
C MET A 700 -43.70 23.89 -127.52
N GLU A 701 -42.44 23.65 -127.88
CA GLU A 701 -41.28 24.34 -127.32
C GLU A 701 -41.32 25.84 -127.63
N ASN A 702 -41.65 26.24 -128.88
CA ASN A 702 -41.83 27.65 -129.20
C ASN A 702 -43.04 28.25 -128.46
N THR A 703 -44.15 27.53 -128.35
CA THR A 703 -45.33 27.97 -127.60
C THR A 703 -45.03 28.10 -126.10
N LEU A 704 -44.33 27.12 -125.52
CA LEU A 704 -43.90 27.07 -124.12
C LEU A 704 -42.81 28.10 -123.82
N ARG A 705 -41.99 28.48 -124.80
CA ARG A 705 -41.03 29.58 -124.68
C ARG A 705 -41.71 30.95 -124.67
N VAL A 706 -42.78 31.14 -125.46
CA VAL A 706 -43.65 32.32 -125.36
C VAL A 706 -44.41 32.31 -124.02
N VAL A 707 -45.02 31.19 -123.65
CA VAL A 707 -45.75 31.05 -122.38
C VAL A 707 -44.84 31.23 -121.16
N ASN A 708 -43.59 30.75 -121.18
CA ASN A 708 -42.64 30.98 -120.08
C ASN A 708 -42.23 32.45 -120.00
N VAL A 709 -41.90 33.12 -121.11
CA VAL A 709 -41.60 34.57 -121.09
C VAL A 709 -42.80 35.40 -120.62
N CYS A 710 -44.03 34.98 -120.93
CA CYS A 710 -45.23 35.56 -120.35
C CYS A 710 -45.38 35.24 -118.85
N ASN A 711 -45.15 33.98 -118.43
CA ASN A 711 -45.25 33.53 -117.03
C ASN A 711 -44.22 34.19 -116.12
N ASP A 712 -42.98 34.38 -116.58
CA ASP A 712 -41.93 35.04 -115.80
C ASP A 712 -42.33 36.50 -115.53
N LYS A 713 -42.81 37.23 -116.54
CA LYS A 713 -43.39 38.58 -116.36
C LYS A 713 -44.66 38.57 -115.49
N TYR A 714 -45.48 37.52 -115.57
CA TYR A 714 -46.63 37.32 -114.70
C TYR A 714 -46.19 37.12 -113.25
N ARG A 715 -45.08 36.40 -113.01
CA ARG A 715 -44.52 36.12 -111.69
C ARG A 715 -43.87 37.35 -111.06
N ASP A 716 -43.11 38.11 -111.84
CA ASP A 716 -42.53 39.40 -111.44
C ASP A 716 -43.62 40.43 -111.10
N SER A 717 -44.80 40.34 -111.73
CA SER A 717 -45.97 41.17 -111.41
C SER A 717 -46.86 40.65 -110.26
N ILE A 718 -46.53 39.50 -109.66
CA ILE A 718 -47.29 38.84 -108.57
C ILE A 718 -46.45 38.65 -107.29
N SER A 719 -45.11 38.74 -107.36
CA SER A 719 -44.25 38.64 -106.18
C SER A 719 -44.39 39.86 -105.25
N THR A 720 -44.86 39.66 -104.02
CA THR A 720 -45.10 40.75 -103.04
C THR A 720 -44.60 40.41 -101.62
N VAL A 721 -43.40 39.85 -101.48
CA VAL A 721 -42.72 39.66 -100.19
C VAL A 721 -41.24 40.06 -100.33
N ASP A 722 -40.75 40.82 -99.35
CA ASP A 722 -39.38 41.37 -99.30
C ASP A 722 -38.41 40.42 -98.59
N GLN A 723 -37.10 40.48 -98.89
CA GLN A 723 -36.16 39.40 -98.55
C GLN A 723 -35.54 39.49 -97.14
N ASP A 724 -35.69 40.61 -96.42
CA ASP A 724 -35.11 40.84 -95.07
C ASP A 724 -36.17 40.91 -93.95
N GLY A 725 -37.11 39.96 -93.94
CA GLY A 725 -38.17 39.86 -92.91
C GLY A 725 -37.70 39.33 -91.54
N PRO A 726 -38.29 39.77 -90.41
CA PRO A 726 -37.84 39.39 -89.06
C PRO A 726 -37.98 37.90 -88.75
N GLU A 727 -39.00 37.23 -89.30
CA GLU A 727 -39.26 35.79 -89.16
C GLU A 727 -38.06 34.95 -89.60
N TRP A 728 -37.35 35.39 -90.65
CA TRP A 728 -36.13 34.73 -91.15
C TRP A 728 -34.99 34.76 -90.11
N THR A 729 -34.94 35.80 -89.28
CA THR A 729 -33.90 35.95 -88.24
C THR A 729 -34.16 35.11 -87.00
N GLU A 730 -35.42 34.77 -86.72
CA GLU A 730 -35.81 33.89 -85.60
C GLU A 730 -35.62 32.41 -85.97
N GLN A 731 -36.07 32.02 -87.18
CA GLN A 731 -35.76 30.73 -87.81
C GLN A 731 -34.26 30.40 -87.70
N ARG A 732 -33.40 31.34 -88.11
CA ARG A 732 -31.93 31.18 -88.10
C ARG A 732 -31.35 30.91 -86.71
N LYS A 733 -31.89 31.54 -85.65
CA LYS A 733 -31.44 31.35 -84.26
C LYS A 733 -31.85 29.99 -83.70
N LEU A 734 -33.06 29.53 -84.03
CA LEU A 734 -33.55 28.21 -83.63
C LEU A 734 -32.74 27.10 -84.32
N ASP A 735 -32.47 27.24 -85.62
CA ASP A 735 -31.63 26.30 -86.37
C ASP A 735 -30.19 26.27 -85.84
N GLU A 736 -29.61 27.41 -85.47
CA GLU A 736 -28.26 27.52 -84.88
C GLU A 736 -28.18 26.83 -83.49
N GLN A 737 -29.17 27.04 -82.61
CA GLN A 737 -29.27 26.32 -81.34
C GLN A 737 -29.45 24.80 -81.53
N MET A 738 -30.24 24.39 -82.53
CA MET A 738 -30.41 22.97 -82.85
C MET A 738 -29.11 22.35 -83.38
N LEU A 739 -28.34 23.09 -84.18
CA LEU A 739 -27.05 22.66 -84.70
C LEU A 739 -26.05 22.47 -83.55
N ASP A 740 -26.00 23.41 -82.61
CA ASP A 740 -25.06 23.37 -81.50
C ASP A 740 -25.41 22.28 -80.45
N ALA A 741 -26.71 22.00 -80.26
CA ALA A 741 -27.18 20.84 -79.50
C ALA A 741 -26.83 19.51 -80.19
N ARG A 742 -27.01 19.42 -81.52
CA ARG A 742 -26.59 18.26 -82.32
C ARG A 742 -25.07 18.06 -82.26
N ASN A 743 -24.27 19.11 -82.35
CA ASN A 743 -22.81 19.03 -82.25
C ASN A 743 -22.36 18.50 -80.89
N LYS A 744 -23.00 18.92 -79.78
CA LYS A 744 -22.70 18.40 -78.43
C LYS A 744 -23.12 16.93 -78.26
N LEU A 745 -24.27 16.54 -78.83
CA LEU A 745 -24.68 15.14 -78.90
C LEU A 745 -23.67 14.30 -79.69
N LEU A 746 -23.22 14.79 -80.85
CA LEU A 746 -22.32 14.10 -81.76
C LEU A 746 -20.91 13.99 -81.15
N GLN A 747 -20.41 15.03 -80.48
CA GLN A 747 -19.19 14.96 -79.66
C GLN A 747 -19.30 13.88 -78.57
N LYS A 748 -20.43 13.82 -77.85
CA LYS A 748 -20.65 12.79 -76.82
C LYS A 748 -20.79 11.39 -77.40
N GLN A 749 -21.41 11.24 -78.58
CA GLN A 749 -21.40 9.98 -79.33
C GLN A 749 -19.98 9.60 -79.75
N THR A 750 -19.14 10.52 -80.25
CA THR A 750 -17.75 10.20 -80.61
C THR A 750 -16.88 9.86 -79.40
N GLN A 751 -17.10 10.48 -78.24
CA GLN A 751 -16.40 10.12 -76.99
C GLN A 751 -16.85 8.73 -76.50
N LEU A 752 -18.14 8.42 -76.58
CA LEU A 752 -18.67 7.11 -76.20
C LEU A 752 -18.23 6.03 -77.20
N GLN A 753 -18.17 6.34 -78.50
CA GLN A 753 -17.62 5.47 -79.55
C GLN A 753 -16.12 5.24 -79.34
N GLN A 754 -15.33 6.26 -79.01
CA GLN A 754 -13.90 6.09 -78.71
C GLN A 754 -13.69 5.18 -77.50
N LEU A 755 -14.44 5.39 -76.40
CA LEU A 755 -14.40 4.51 -75.23
C LEU A 755 -14.91 3.10 -75.53
N PHE A 756 -15.89 2.95 -76.43
CA PHE A 756 -16.37 1.64 -76.88
C PHE A 756 -15.34 0.94 -77.76
N ASP A 757 -14.69 1.65 -78.69
CA ASP A 757 -13.63 1.14 -79.56
C ASP A 757 -12.36 0.79 -78.74
N GLU A 758 -12.06 1.53 -77.67
CA GLU A 758 -10.99 1.22 -76.71
C GLU A 758 -11.33 0.01 -75.84
N LEU A 759 -12.55 -0.07 -75.31
CA LEU A 759 -13.02 -1.24 -74.56
C LEU A 759 -13.10 -2.48 -75.45
N GLN A 760 -13.55 -2.34 -76.70
CA GLN A 760 -13.60 -3.42 -77.69
C GLN A 760 -12.19 -3.83 -78.15
N LYS A 761 -11.23 -2.90 -78.26
CA LYS A 761 -9.80 -3.27 -78.43
C LYS A 761 -9.29 -4.04 -77.22
N ALA A 762 -9.45 -3.53 -76.01
CA ALA A 762 -9.01 -4.23 -74.80
C ALA A 762 -9.68 -5.61 -74.62
N GLN A 763 -10.95 -5.74 -75.02
CA GLN A 763 -11.67 -7.00 -75.04
C GLN A 763 -11.17 -7.93 -76.15
N ASN A 764 -10.88 -7.43 -77.35
CA ASN A 764 -10.29 -8.20 -78.44
C ASN A 764 -8.86 -8.64 -78.11
N ASP A 765 -8.04 -7.78 -77.51
CA ASP A 765 -6.68 -8.08 -77.04
C ASP A 765 -6.71 -9.13 -75.91
N TYR A 766 -7.69 -9.05 -75.01
CA TYR A 766 -7.91 -10.05 -73.96
C TYR A 766 -8.41 -11.40 -74.53
N ILE A 767 -9.36 -11.38 -75.47
CA ILE A 767 -9.81 -12.58 -76.20
C ILE A 767 -8.64 -13.18 -76.97
N GLN A 768 -7.84 -12.38 -77.69
CA GLN A 768 -6.70 -12.85 -78.46
C GLN A 768 -5.59 -13.39 -77.55
N LEU A 769 -5.36 -12.81 -76.37
CA LEU A 769 -4.45 -13.37 -75.37
C LEU A 769 -4.95 -14.70 -74.80
N LEU A 770 -6.26 -14.85 -74.57
CA LEU A 770 -6.86 -16.15 -74.19
C LEU A 770 -6.73 -17.17 -75.33
N ASP A 771 -7.03 -16.77 -76.56
CA ASP A 771 -6.98 -17.58 -77.77
C ASP A 771 -5.53 -18.01 -78.10
N ASP A 772 -4.53 -17.16 -77.81
CA ASP A 772 -3.11 -17.48 -77.93
C ASP A 772 -2.60 -18.35 -76.75
N ILE A 773 -3.18 -18.23 -75.55
CA ILE A 773 -2.98 -19.18 -74.45
C ILE A 773 -3.61 -20.55 -74.78
N GLU A 774 -4.79 -20.57 -75.40
CA GLU A 774 -5.47 -21.79 -75.85
C GLU A 774 -4.64 -22.46 -76.95
N LYS A 775 -4.21 -21.72 -77.98
CA LYS A 775 -3.27 -22.20 -79.02
C LYS A 775 -1.96 -22.69 -78.42
N ALA A 776 -1.41 -22.03 -77.40
CA ALA A 776 -0.18 -22.50 -76.75
C ALA A 776 -0.39 -23.82 -75.98
N LYS A 777 -1.56 -24.03 -75.35
CA LYS A 777 -1.95 -25.32 -74.76
C LYS A 777 -2.20 -26.37 -75.85
N GLU A 778 -2.94 -26.04 -76.90
CA GLU A 778 -3.21 -26.95 -78.02
C GLU A 778 -1.93 -27.32 -78.75
N GLU A 779 -1.01 -26.38 -79.00
CA GLU A 779 0.30 -26.68 -79.55
C GLU A 779 1.11 -27.59 -78.62
N LYS A 780 1.06 -27.36 -77.31
CA LYS A 780 1.72 -28.23 -76.32
C LYS A 780 1.11 -29.63 -76.36
N GLU A 781 -0.20 -29.76 -76.22
CA GLU A 781 -0.89 -31.05 -76.29
C GLU A 781 -0.72 -31.73 -77.64
N ASN A 782 -0.76 -30.99 -78.76
CA ASN A 782 -0.52 -31.55 -80.08
C ASN A 782 0.94 -32.01 -80.24
N LYS A 783 1.91 -31.34 -79.63
CA LYS A 783 3.32 -31.79 -79.58
C LYS A 783 3.50 -33.01 -78.66
N GLU A 784 2.81 -33.09 -77.53
CA GLU A 784 2.81 -34.26 -76.63
C GLU A 784 2.08 -35.47 -77.26
N ARG A 785 0.91 -35.25 -77.88
CA ARG A 785 0.20 -36.23 -78.70
C ARG A 785 1.05 -36.68 -79.88
N TYR A 786 1.72 -35.76 -80.59
CA TYR A 786 2.61 -36.07 -81.71
C TYR A 786 3.85 -36.85 -81.26
N LEU A 787 4.46 -36.52 -80.11
CA LEU A 787 5.53 -37.34 -79.50
C LEU A 787 5.03 -38.75 -79.19
N SER A 788 3.91 -38.90 -78.48
CA SER A 788 3.33 -40.23 -78.19
C SER A 788 2.91 -40.98 -79.47
N GLY A 789 2.55 -40.24 -80.52
CA GLY A 789 2.22 -40.75 -81.85
C GLY A 789 3.45 -41.21 -82.63
N ILE A 790 4.57 -40.49 -82.56
CA ILE A 790 5.86 -40.85 -83.14
C ILE A 790 6.49 -42.03 -82.38
N GLU A 791 6.36 -42.08 -81.05
CA GLU A 791 6.77 -43.23 -80.23
C GLU A 791 5.97 -44.49 -80.62
N LYS A 792 4.64 -44.40 -80.68
CA LYS A 792 3.77 -45.49 -81.17
C LYS A 792 4.02 -45.85 -82.63
N GLN A 793 4.26 -44.87 -83.50
CA GLN A 793 4.62 -45.16 -84.89
C GLN A 793 5.99 -45.82 -85.00
N THR A 794 6.94 -45.50 -84.13
CA THR A 794 8.27 -46.14 -84.14
C THR A 794 8.18 -47.59 -83.66
N THR A 795 7.38 -47.90 -82.63
CA THR A 795 7.12 -49.29 -82.23
C THR A 795 6.29 -50.04 -83.28
N GLU A 796 5.21 -49.44 -83.80
CA GLU A 796 4.40 -50.02 -84.86
C GLU A 796 5.19 -50.23 -86.16
N GLN A 797 6.11 -49.34 -86.54
CA GLN A 797 6.95 -49.51 -87.72
C GLN A 797 8.02 -50.59 -87.48
N GLY A 798 8.59 -50.69 -86.28
CA GLY A 798 9.42 -51.84 -85.90
C GLY A 798 8.67 -53.17 -86.06
N GLU A 799 7.42 -53.24 -85.62
CA GLU A 799 6.56 -54.41 -85.84
C GLU A 799 6.15 -54.61 -87.30
N LYS A 800 5.80 -53.55 -88.02
CA LYS A 800 5.36 -53.62 -89.43
C LYS A 800 6.51 -54.02 -90.32
N ILE A 801 7.74 -53.53 -90.10
CA ILE A 801 8.95 -54.03 -90.75
C ILE A 801 9.14 -55.52 -90.40
N SER A 802 9.06 -55.89 -89.12
CA SER A 802 9.15 -57.29 -88.69
C SER A 802 8.05 -58.21 -89.25
N ARG A 803 6.90 -57.66 -89.67
CA ARG A 803 5.81 -58.39 -90.34
C ARG A 803 5.99 -58.41 -91.87
N ALA A 804 6.28 -57.26 -92.47
CA ALA A 804 6.52 -57.07 -93.89
C ALA A 804 7.65 -57.97 -94.38
N ASP A 805 8.76 -58.00 -93.64
CA ASP A 805 9.93 -58.84 -93.91
C ASP A 805 9.61 -60.34 -93.83
N LYS A 806 8.70 -60.76 -92.91
CA LYS A 806 8.17 -62.13 -92.87
C LYS A 806 7.24 -62.46 -94.04
N SER A 807 6.44 -61.50 -94.51
CA SER A 807 5.56 -61.68 -95.68
C SER A 807 6.29 -61.59 -97.02
N LEU A 808 7.34 -60.77 -97.16
CA LEU A 808 8.17 -60.70 -98.36
C LEU A 808 8.86 -62.04 -98.60
N ARG A 809 9.50 -62.59 -97.55
CA ARG A 809 10.10 -63.93 -97.53
C ARG A 809 9.09 -65.07 -97.77
N LYS A 810 7.78 -64.80 -97.71
CA LYS A 810 6.71 -65.73 -98.06
C LYS A 810 6.26 -65.53 -99.52
N ALA A 811 5.98 -64.30 -99.94
CA ALA A 811 5.60 -63.96 -101.30
C ALA A 811 6.67 -64.34 -102.33
N GLN A 812 7.96 -64.17 -102.01
CA GLN A 812 9.07 -64.64 -102.85
C GLN A 812 9.02 -66.17 -103.04
N LYS A 813 8.69 -66.95 -102.00
CA LYS A 813 8.49 -68.41 -102.11
C LYS A 813 7.25 -68.76 -102.92
N ASP A 814 6.15 -68.03 -102.72
CA ASP A 814 4.90 -68.30 -103.43
C ASP A 814 4.96 -67.93 -104.92
N ILE A 815 5.70 -66.88 -105.31
CA ILE A 815 6.05 -66.57 -106.71
C ILE A 815 6.91 -67.70 -107.31
N GLN A 816 7.92 -68.17 -106.58
CA GLN A 816 8.76 -69.30 -106.99
C GLN A 816 7.93 -70.60 -107.18
N ASN A 817 6.95 -70.84 -106.31
CA ASN A 817 5.99 -71.95 -106.44
C ASN A 817 5.08 -71.81 -107.67
N VAL A 818 4.61 -70.60 -108.00
CA VAL A 818 3.77 -70.35 -109.18
C VAL A 818 4.55 -70.53 -110.49
N TYR A 819 5.79 -70.06 -110.55
CA TYR A 819 6.68 -70.29 -111.71
C TYR A 819 6.88 -71.79 -111.98
N ILE A 820 7.15 -72.58 -110.93
CA ILE A 820 7.25 -74.05 -111.01
C ILE A 820 5.94 -74.68 -111.50
N SER A 821 4.78 -74.14 -111.09
CA SER A 821 3.46 -74.72 -111.35
C SER A 821 2.89 -74.42 -112.74
N LYS A 822 3.36 -73.36 -113.42
CA LYS A 822 2.82 -72.94 -114.73
C LYS A 822 3.80 -72.96 -115.90
N ARG A 823 5.11 -72.80 -115.67
CA ARG A 823 6.12 -72.64 -116.74
C ARG A 823 5.83 -71.51 -117.73
N ASP A 824 5.21 -70.43 -117.26
CA ASP A 824 5.08 -69.18 -118.00
C ASP A 824 6.37 -68.36 -117.87
N ASP A 825 7.22 -68.34 -118.92
CA ASP A 825 8.49 -67.57 -118.93
C ASP A 825 8.27 -66.06 -118.72
N THR A 826 7.08 -65.55 -119.01
CA THR A 826 6.65 -64.18 -118.72
C THR A 826 6.74 -63.83 -117.23
N VAL A 827 6.52 -64.80 -116.33
CA VAL A 827 6.63 -64.60 -114.87
C VAL A 827 8.09 -64.42 -114.45
N LEU A 828 9.02 -65.17 -115.05
CA LEU A 828 10.46 -65.06 -114.77
C LEU A 828 11.03 -63.73 -115.28
N LEU A 829 10.59 -63.29 -116.46
CA LEU A 829 10.99 -62.00 -117.03
C LEU A 829 10.49 -60.83 -116.15
N GLN A 830 9.23 -60.89 -115.72
CA GLN A 830 8.62 -59.90 -114.82
C GLN A 830 9.33 -59.83 -113.46
N GLN A 831 9.72 -60.96 -112.85
CA GLN A 831 10.47 -60.94 -111.60
C GLN A 831 11.81 -60.20 -111.76
N ARG A 832 12.54 -60.44 -112.85
CA ARG A 832 13.81 -59.75 -113.14
C ARG A 832 13.63 -58.27 -113.47
N GLU A 833 12.52 -57.91 -114.10
CA GLU A 833 12.12 -56.51 -114.37
C GLU A 833 11.65 -55.78 -113.10
N VAL A 834 11.30 -56.50 -112.02
CA VAL A 834 11.06 -55.93 -110.69
C VAL A 834 12.39 -55.69 -109.95
N GLU A 835 13.26 -56.69 -109.86
CA GLU A 835 14.58 -56.54 -109.20
C GLU A 835 15.43 -55.40 -109.80
N LEU A 836 15.39 -55.23 -111.13
CA LEU A 836 16.09 -54.15 -111.83
C LEU A 836 15.45 -52.76 -111.57
N ARG A 837 14.12 -52.71 -111.37
CA ARG A 837 13.43 -51.47 -110.95
C ARG A 837 13.74 -51.11 -109.50
N GLU A 838 13.72 -52.07 -108.57
CA GLU A 838 14.05 -51.83 -107.16
C GLU A 838 15.47 -51.22 -107.02
N LEU A 839 16.45 -51.71 -107.80
CA LEU A 839 17.82 -51.16 -107.82
C LEU A 839 17.93 -49.78 -108.50
N GLN A 840 17.04 -49.46 -109.45
CA GLN A 840 16.95 -48.11 -110.04
C GLN A 840 16.29 -47.12 -109.08
N GLU A 841 15.21 -47.52 -108.41
CA GLU A 841 14.52 -46.70 -107.39
C GLU A 841 15.43 -46.45 -106.17
N GLN A 842 16.18 -47.45 -105.69
CA GLN A 842 17.15 -47.25 -104.60
C GLN A 842 18.24 -46.23 -104.95
N ASN A 843 18.78 -46.25 -106.17
CA ASN A 843 19.73 -45.23 -106.62
C ASN A 843 19.07 -43.85 -106.77
N ALA A 844 17.84 -43.79 -107.28
CA ALA A 844 17.09 -42.53 -107.40
C ALA A 844 16.81 -41.90 -106.03
N LEU A 845 16.40 -42.70 -105.04
CA LEU A 845 16.13 -42.23 -103.67
C LEU A 845 17.41 -41.69 -103.01
N VAL A 846 18.55 -42.37 -103.12
CA VAL A 846 19.82 -41.87 -102.55
C VAL A 846 20.26 -40.55 -103.21
N LEU A 847 20.06 -40.38 -104.52
CA LEU A 847 20.34 -39.10 -105.20
C LEU A 847 19.34 -38.00 -104.80
N GLN A 848 18.08 -38.37 -104.51
CA GLN A 848 17.06 -37.45 -104.01
C GLN A 848 17.34 -37.00 -102.56
N ASP A 849 17.73 -37.91 -101.66
CA ASP A 849 18.12 -37.59 -100.28
C ASP A 849 19.34 -36.65 -100.25
N ILE A 850 20.33 -36.87 -101.12
CA ILE A 850 21.50 -35.98 -101.25
C ILE A 850 21.08 -34.60 -101.78
N ALA A 851 20.15 -34.54 -102.74
CA ALA A 851 19.63 -33.27 -103.24
C ALA A 851 18.82 -32.52 -102.16
N GLU A 852 17.99 -33.21 -101.37
CA GLU A 852 17.23 -32.59 -100.30
C GLU A 852 18.12 -32.16 -99.11
N PHE A 853 19.14 -32.95 -98.75
CA PHE A 853 20.17 -32.54 -97.79
C PHE A 853 20.89 -31.26 -98.24
N THR A 854 21.21 -31.17 -99.53
CA THR A 854 21.83 -29.98 -100.16
C THR A 854 20.93 -28.75 -100.05
N ILE A 855 19.61 -28.91 -100.20
CA ILE A 855 18.62 -27.81 -100.07
C ILE A 855 18.43 -27.40 -98.60
N ARG A 856 18.38 -28.37 -97.67
CA ARG A 856 18.15 -28.11 -96.25
C ARG A 856 19.38 -27.54 -95.52
N HIS A 857 20.59 -27.80 -96.02
CA HIS A 857 21.85 -27.32 -95.43
C HIS A 857 22.72 -26.59 -96.46
N VAL A 858 22.32 -25.37 -96.82
CA VAL A 858 23.00 -24.48 -97.79
C VAL A 858 24.50 -24.28 -97.48
N GLU A 859 24.92 -24.32 -96.22
CA GLU A 859 26.34 -24.24 -95.82
C GLU A 859 27.18 -25.41 -96.35
N ALA A 860 26.58 -26.58 -96.57
CA ALA A 860 27.21 -27.76 -97.15
C ALA A 860 27.08 -27.82 -98.69
N GLU A 861 26.19 -27.03 -99.30
CA GLU A 861 25.86 -27.08 -100.73
C GLU A 861 27.10 -26.92 -101.62
N ALA A 862 27.95 -25.94 -101.29
CA ALA A 862 29.17 -25.65 -102.06
C ALA A 862 30.19 -26.82 -102.02
N TYR A 863 30.17 -27.65 -100.97
CA TYR A 863 31.03 -28.83 -100.84
C TYR A 863 30.43 -30.04 -101.58
N VAL A 864 29.12 -30.30 -101.39
CA VAL A 864 28.42 -31.42 -102.03
C VAL A 864 28.38 -31.27 -103.55
N LYS A 865 28.03 -30.09 -104.08
CA LYS A 865 28.06 -29.83 -105.53
C LYS A 865 29.46 -30.00 -106.12
N LYS A 866 30.51 -29.58 -105.40
CA LYS A 866 31.92 -29.73 -105.84
C LYS A 866 32.35 -31.20 -105.94
N LEU A 867 31.88 -32.06 -105.04
CA LEU A 867 32.16 -33.51 -105.09
C LEU A 867 31.41 -34.22 -106.23
N LEU A 868 30.16 -33.83 -106.51
CA LEU A 868 29.33 -34.47 -107.54
C LEU A 868 29.74 -34.06 -108.96
N ILE A 869 30.10 -32.79 -109.18
CA ILE A 869 30.71 -32.31 -110.42
C ILE A 869 32.03 -33.07 -110.69
N ALA A 870 32.83 -33.35 -109.67
CA ALA A 870 34.08 -34.11 -109.81
C ALA A 870 33.89 -35.62 -110.13
N LYS A 871 32.64 -36.08 -110.29
CA LYS A 871 32.28 -37.47 -110.63
C LYS A 871 31.33 -37.61 -111.82
N ASN A 872 30.97 -36.52 -112.50
CA ASN A 872 29.96 -36.51 -113.58
C ASN A 872 28.63 -37.16 -113.16
N ILE A 873 28.20 -36.96 -111.91
CA ILE A 873 26.87 -37.37 -111.43
C ILE A 873 26.02 -36.11 -111.33
N GLU A 874 25.10 -35.94 -112.27
CA GLU A 874 24.13 -34.85 -112.25
C GLU A 874 23.04 -35.15 -111.21
N LEU A 875 22.83 -34.23 -110.26
CA LEU A 875 21.66 -34.29 -109.39
C LEU A 875 20.39 -34.03 -110.24
N PRO A 876 19.26 -34.70 -109.96
CA PRO A 876 17.99 -34.37 -110.58
C PRO A 876 17.69 -32.86 -110.48
N SER A 877 17.58 -32.19 -111.62
CA SER A 877 17.38 -30.74 -111.70
C SER A 877 15.92 -30.39 -111.46
N PHE A 878 15.52 -30.27 -110.20
CA PHE A 878 14.15 -29.92 -109.82
C PHE A 878 13.74 -28.56 -110.41
N PRO A 879 12.73 -28.49 -111.30
CA PRO A 879 12.13 -27.23 -111.70
C PRO A 879 11.43 -26.60 -110.48
N PRO A 880 11.41 -25.26 -110.34
CA PRO A 880 10.93 -24.58 -109.13
C PRO A 880 9.39 -24.66 -109.01
N SER A 881 8.89 -25.76 -108.43
CA SER A 881 7.47 -26.03 -108.22
C SER A 881 7.17 -26.37 -106.75
N ILE A 882 7.43 -25.41 -105.86
CA ILE A 882 7.16 -25.53 -104.42
C ILE A 882 5.65 -25.32 -104.16
N LYS A 883 4.94 -26.36 -103.65
CA LYS A 883 3.91 -26.27 -102.58
C LYS A 883 3.04 -27.53 -102.42
N SER A 884 3.31 -28.29 -101.36
CA SER A 884 2.33 -28.94 -100.48
C SER A 884 3.09 -29.42 -99.22
N PRO A 885 2.50 -29.46 -98.01
CA PRO A 885 1.07 -29.55 -97.73
C PRO A 885 0.52 -28.41 -96.82
N ILE A 886 -0.76 -28.59 -96.43
CA ILE A 886 -1.51 -27.86 -95.39
C ILE A 886 -1.90 -26.40 -95.73
N SER A 887 -3.16 -26.09 -95.46
CA SER A 887 -3.87 -24.86 -95.84
C SER A 887 -3.83 -23.79 -94.76
N PRO A 888 -3.57 -22.53 -95.17
CA PRO A 888 -4.33 -21.39 -94.65
C PRO A 888 -5.01 -20.55 -95.76
N SER A 889 -6.12 -19.93 -95.38
CA SER A 889 -6.68 -18.63 -95.84
C SER A 889 -6.55 -18.15 -97.30
N ALA A 890 -7.67 -18.03 -98.03
CA ALA A 890 -7.77 -17.13 -99.19
C ALA A 890 -9.23 -16.77 -99.62
N SER A 891 -9.65 -15.50 -99.50
CA SER A 891 -10.38 -14.68 -100.51
C SER A 891 -10.92 -13.36 -99.90
N SER A 892 -11.15 -12.21 -100.57
CA SER A 892 -10.80 -11.59 -101.89
C SER A 892 -12.00 -10.70 -102.36
N ILE A 893 -11.92 -9.49 -102.96
CA ILE A 893 -10.84 -8.50 -103.28
C ILE A 893 -11.46 -7.10 -103.58
N GLY A 894 -10.64 -6.03 -103.55
CA GLY A 894 -10.91 -4.70 -104.18
C GLY A 894 -10.52 -3.52 -103.26
N SER A 895 -9.30 -2.97 -103.22
CA SER A 895 -8.35 -2.49 -104.26
C SER A 895 -8.79 -1.19 -104.94
N THR A 896 -7.98 -0.12 -105.08
CA THR A 896 -6.54 0.11 -104.75
C THR A 896 -6.43 1.40 -103.87
N ASP A 897 -5.48 2.35 -103.81
CA ASP A 897 -4.14 2.76 -104.34
C ASP A 897 -3.67 3.95 -103.42
N GLN A 898 -2.45 4.54 -103.30
CA GLN A 898 -1.03 4.42 -103.76
C GLN A 898 -0.21 5.34 -102.76
N PHE A 899 1.13 5.53 -102.66
CA PHE A 899 2.35 5.08 -103.34
C PHE A 899 3.53 4.91 -102.32
N LEU A 900 4.74 5.51 -102.49
CA LEU A 900 5.98 5.14 -101.75
C LEU A 900 7.07 6.24 -101.57
N LYS A 901 7.91 6.09 -100.51
CA LYS A 901 9.40 6.25 -100.37
C LYS A 901 9.84 6.98 -99.06
N SER A 902 10.66 6.39 -98.15
CA SER A 902 12.12 6.08 -98.17
C SER A 902 13.04 7.27 -97.78
N THR A 903 14.15 7.18 -97.01
CA THR A 903 14.80 6.10 -96.22
C THR A 903 15.91 6.70 -95.28
N SER A 904 16.23 6.01 -94.17
CA SER A 904 17.49 6.06 -93.33
C SER A 904 17.89 7.23 -92.39
N ARG A 905 18.05 6.87 -91.10
CA ARG A 905 19.14 7.15 -90.11
C ARG A 905 19.51 8.57 -89.62
N MET A 906 19.40 8.74 -88.27
CA MET A 906 20.38 9.29 -87.28
C MET A 906 21.21 10.55 -87.62
N SER A 907 21.37 11.57 -86.76
CA SER A 907 22.17 11.55 -85.50
C SER A 907 22.45 13.00 -84.99
N VAL A 908 23.12 13.36 -83.87
CA VAL A 908 23.25 12.92 -82.44
C VAL A 908 24.01 14.06 -81.67
N LEU A 909 23.65 14.36 -80.41
CA LEU A 909 24.36 15.29 -79.46
C LEU A 909 24.35 16.79 -79.87
N THR A 910 24.55 17.80 -78.99
CA THR A 910 25.46 17.94 -77.83
C THR A 910 24.84 18.39 -76.49
N SER A 911 25.59 18.21 -75.41
CA SER A 911 25.36 18.75 -74.05
C SER A 911 25.82 20.23 -73.93
N SER A 912 25.70 20.99 -72.82
CA SER A 912 25.55 20.65 -71.38
C SER A 912 24.88 21.79 -70.59
N LYS A 913 24.34 21.45 -69.39
CA LYS A 913 24.22 22.24 -68.13
C LYS A 913 23.68 23.69 -68.10
N GLU A 914 23.14 24.04 -66.93
CA GLU A 914 22.79 25.40 -66.44
C GLU A 914 21.63 26.13 -67.15
N SER A 915 20.87 27.03 -66.50
CA SER A 915 20.51 27.13 -65.06
C SER A 915 19.34 28.13 -64.90
N ILE A 916 18.31 27.79 -64.09
CA ILE A 916 17.29 28.70 -63.49
C ILE A 916 16.42 29.54 -64.45
N GLY A 917 15.11 29.69 -64.13
CA GLY A 917 14.38 30.92 -64.51
C GLY A 917 12.91 30.78 -64.93
N SER A 918 12.00 30.93 -63.96
CA SER A 918 10.63 31.47 -64.10
C SER A 918 9.79 31.17 -65.37
N ILE A 919 8.72 30.40 -65.19
CA ILE A 919 7.43 30.65 -65.87
C ILE A 919 6.41 31.04 -64.79
N VAL A 920 5.45 31.90 -65.14
CA VAL A 920 4.73 32.78 -64.20
C VAL A 920 3.26 32.38 -64.04
N LYS A 921 2.77 32.48 -62.78
CA LYS A 921 1.41 32.75 -62.25
C LYS A 921 0.21 32.58 -63.22
N ILE A 922 -0.94 32.06 -62.77
CA ILE A 922 -1.89 32.83 -61.91
C ILE A 922 -2.78 31.92 -61.05
N GLU A 923 -3.11 32.44 -59.85
CA GLU A 923 -4.06 32.01 -58.80
C GLU A 923 -5.55 32.23 -59.19
N PRO A 924 -6.59 32.10 -58.32
CA PRO A 924 -6.62 31.77 -56.87
C PRO A 924 -7.62 30.67 -56.44
N GLN A 925 -7.45 30.20 -55.18
CA GLN A 925 -8.41 30.02 -54.04
C GLN A 925 -9.90 29.61 -54.31
N PHE A 926 -10.66 28.97 -53.42
CA PHE A 926 -10.59 28.65 -51.96
C PHE A 926 -10.99 27.15 -51.75
N ASP A 927 -10.95 26.49 -50.58
CA ASP A 927 -10.74 26.92 -49.19
C ASP A 927 -10.09 25.79 -48.32
N GLU A 928 -9.79 26.10 -47.05
CA GLU A 928 -9.21 25.22 -46.00
C GLU A 928 -10.32 24.62 -45.06
N PRO A 929 -10.07 23.93 -43.92
CA PRO A 929 -8.85 23.29 -43.38
C PRO A 929 -9.05 21.88 -42.73
N ASN A 930 -7.98 21.40 -42.07
CA ASN A 930 -7.97 20.54 -40.87
C ASN A 930 -8.32 19.03 -40.94
N SER A 931 -7.28 18.19 -40.84
CA SER A 931 -7.01 17.49 -39.57
C SER A 931 -5.53 17.05 -39.49
N ALA A 932 -4.93 17.04 -38.30
CA ALA A 932 -3.51 16.66 -38.14
C ALA A 932 -3.18 16.00 -36.79
N SER A 933 -2.94 14.68 -36.80
CA SER A 933 -2.02 13.90 -35.92
C SER A 933 -2.12 12.39 -36.29
N ARG A 934 -1.16 11.47 -36.04
CA ARG A 934 0.14 11.53 -35.34
C ARG A 934 0.98 10.25 -35.63
N LYS A 935 2.26 10.25 -35.19
CA LYS A 935 3.26 9.14 -35.22
C LYS A 935 3.88 8.92 -36.63
N THR A 936 5.10 8.43 -36.82
CA THR A 936 6.10 7.68 -36.00
C THR A 936 7.53 8.27 -36.21
N THR A 937 8.71 7.83 -35.72
CA THR A 937 9.19 6.91 -34.66
C THR A 937 10.66 7.24 -34.25
N LYS A 938 11.11 6.73 -33.08
CA LYS A 938 12.50 6.24 -32.75
C LYS A 938 13.76 7.16 -32.88
N ARG A 939 14.46 7.26 -31.71
CA ARG A 939 15.92 7.06 -31.51
C ARG A 939 16.91 8.13 -32.05
N ASP A 940 18.15 8.26 -31.54
CA ASP A 940 18.91 7.35 -30.64
C ASP A 940 19.94 8.02 -29.69
N PHE A 941 20.47 7.21 -28.76
CA PHE A 941 21.70 7.35 -27.94
C PHE A 941 21.87 8.43 -26.85
N LYS A 942 22.81 8.12 -25.93
CA LYS A 942 23.22 8.85 -24.70
C LYS A 942 24.73 9.11 -24.73
N GLU A 943 25.19 10.13 -24.00
CA GLU A 943 26.32 10.17 -23.04
C GLU A 943 26.39 11.60 -22.44
N SER A 944 27.00 11.92 -21.29
CA SER A 944 27.25 11.17 -20.03
C SER A 944 27.63 12.19 -18.92
N LEU A 945 27.75 11.72 -17.65
CA LEU A 945 28.21 12.48 -16.45
C LEU A 945 27.30 13.65 -15.98
N ALA A 946 27.43 14.20 -14.75
CA ALA A 946 27.63 13.61 -13.41
C ALA A 946 27.46 14.72 -12.34
N LEU A 947 27.20 14.34 -11.07
CA LEU A 947 27.37 15.17 -9.85
C LEU A 947 26.40 16.39 -9.71
N SER A 948 26.12 16.97 -8.53
CA SER A 948 26.14 16.48 -7.13
C SER A 948 25.43 17.50 -6.21
N LYS A 949 25.03 17.06 -5.00
CA LYS A 949 24.55 17.87 -3.85
C LYS A 949 23.24 18.66 -4.06
N GLN A 950 22.57 19.20 -3.04
CA GLN A 950 22.20 18.78 -1.67
C GLN A 950 21.47 20.01 -1.04
N SER A 951 20.46 19.76 -0.21
CA SER A 951 20.02 20.62 0.92
C SER A 951 19.57 22.08 0.71
N SER A 952 18.34 22.34 1.19
CA SER A 952 17.95 23.53 2.01
C SER A 952 17.64 24.86 1.26
N VAL A 953 16.89 25.85 1.78
CA VAL A 953 15.89 25.93 2.89
C VAL A 953 15.13 27.28 2.84
N LEU A 954 13.88 27.30 3.34
CA LEU A 954 13.11 28.48 3.83
C LEU A 954 12.59 29.59 2.87
N HIS A 955 11.59 30.31 3.43
CA HIS A 955 10.90 31.55 3.00
C HIS A 955 9.85 31.40 1.87
N LYS A 956 8.53 31.43 2.13
CA LYS A 956 7.68 32.33 2.96
C LYS A 956 7.61 33.75 2.40
N LYS A 957 6.50 34.08 1.72
CA LYS A 957 6.15 35.45 1.33
C LYS A 957 4.68 35.72 1.65
N GLN A 958 4.43 36.70 2.53
CA GLN A 958 3.09 37.23 2.82
C GLN A 958 2.72 38.33 1.82
N GLN A 959 1.48 38.82 1.97
CA GLN A 959 0.82 39.97 1.32
C GLN A 959 0.01 39.62 0.05
N SER A 960 -1.19 40.18 -0.17
CA SER A 960 -2.08 40.91 0.77
C SER A 960 -3.48 41.13 0.18
N ARG A 961 -4.49 41.13 1.06
CA ARG A 961 -5.78 41.84 0.99
C ARG A 961 -5.92 42.91 -0.12
N LYS A 962 -7.09 42.96 -0.77
CA LYS A 962 -7.94 44.18 -0.84
C LYS A 962 -9.35 43.92 -1.42
N LYS A 963 -10.36 44.24 -0.61
CA LYS A 963 -11.75 44.64 -0.95
C LYS A 963 -12.65 43.59 -1.66
N LEU A 964 -13.98 43.67 -1.48
CA LEU A 964 -14.72 44.48 -0.48
C LEU A 964 -14.80 43.72 0.85
#